data_AF-A0A1I1RE73-F1
#
_entry.id   AF-A0A1I1RE73-F1
#
_cell.length_a   1.000
_cell.length_b   1.000
_cell.length_c   1.000
_cell.angle_alpha   90.00
_cell.angle_beta   90.00
_cell.angle_gamma   90.00
#
_symmetry.space_group_name_H-M   'P 1'
#
loop_
_entity.id
_entity.type
_entity.pdbx_description
1 polymer ?
#
loop_
_entity_poly.entity_id
_entity_poly.type
_entity_poly.pdbx_seq_one_letter_code
_entity_poly.pdbx_strand_id
1 'polypeptide(L)'
;TTAPELPATTLAANCYDHMFYGCTGLTTAPELPATTLAAQCYYTMFYNCTGLTTAPELPATTLALDCYDHMFYNCTSLTTAPELPATTLAGSCYYGMFECCTSLTTAPALPATTLAAWCYDEMFYSCTSLTTAPKLPATTLADSCYKYMFYDCTSLTTAPELPATTLKPSCYKAMFTKCTGLTTAPALPATTLADYCYYGMFYGCTGLTRAPELPATTLADYCYNKMFYSCTGIMLSTTQTSEYSVEYKIPASGEGTTPSLALVEMFGGTGGTFTGTPVINTTYYMKTGITHTHNFTYTASDDVITATCDAENCYLTENKVTLTITAPTLTTYGGTGSASATLTGLTDFNSATGKTISEADIKYVGRNDTIYEESTTAPTDAGEYTASITVEEKTATVDFTIAKAYMTPDPVSELNAVYGQTLGDVTLPTANDGSWTWKDALTTLVGNAGIETFKAVFTPSSANYTAVEQDITINVAKADPTPDAVTGLTADYGKTLADVALPNGWAWDAPATSVGNVGDNAFAATYTPDDTANYNTFNQDLTVTVVPVDKTALNDTLTNANNYLDTIKNDADYATPSSDLSTAISTVNAVLTNDNVTEAQVAQAITDVNNAVTTAKSDVKDIDDTKDAQAVTNKINALTAAENVSTADKTDIEAARAAYDDLTVDQKAKVSTDTLEKLTEAETALAAAEKDDANQAAANAVTGTINELPAAEDITTEDKADIEAARKAYNELTEDQKAKVSAEAKAKLEAAEIALAEAEKNVIKGDVNFDGKINVTDVIKVAAHVKGKNLMTKEQQKRADVNHDGKINISDITKIAAHVKGKKLLT
;
A
#
# COMPACT_ATOMS: atom_id res chain seq x y z
N THR A 1 -18.98 5.33 33.92
CA THR A 1 -19.25 3.89 34.09
C THR A 1 -18.16 3.05 33.48
N THR A 2 -17.60 3.43 32.33
CA THR A 2 -16.42 2.79 31.71
C THR A 2 -15.21 3.71 31.73
N ALA A 3 -14.02 3.15 31.95
CA ALA A 3 -12.74 3.85 31.90
C ALA A 3 -12.12 3.76 30.48
N PRO A 4 -11.23 4.71 30.10
CA PRO A 4 -10.47 4.62 28.85
C PRO A 4 -9.40 3.52 28.90
N GLU A 5 -8.95 3.08 27.73
CA GLU A 5 -7.83 2.15 27.58
C GLU A 5 -6.50 2.78 28.03
N LEU A 6 -5.67 2.02 28.75
CA LEU A 6 -4.37 2.44 29.26
C LEU A 6 -3.26 1.54 28.69
N PRO A 7 -2.79 1.77 27.44
CA PRO A 7 -2.00 0.78 26.68
C PRO A 7 -0.53 0.65 27.12
N ALA A 8 -0.09 1.39 28.14
CA ALA A 8 1.32 1.46 28.50
C ALA A 8 1.78 0.18 29.23
N THR A 9 2.78 -0.50 28.68
CA THR A 9 3.36 -1.73 29.25
C THR A 9 4.57 -1.48 30.17
N THR A 10 5.10 -0.26 30.17
CA THR A 10 6.20 0.20 31.03
C THR A 10 5.88 1.59 31.57
N LEU A 11 5.97 1.76 32.88
CA LEU A 11 5.55 2.99 33.54
C LEU A 11 6.72 3.72 34.23
N ALA A 12 6.76 5.04 34.01
CA ALA A 12 7.65 5.94 34.72
C ALA A 12 7.09 6.28 36.12
N ALA A 13 7.91 6.89 36.97
CA ALA A 13 7.51 7.18 38.34
C ALA A 13 6.23 8.05 38.39
N ASN A 14 5.30 7.72 39.29
CA ASN A 14 3.98 8.37 39.46
C ASN A 14 3.00 8.19 38.30
N CYS A 15 3.27 7.29 37.35
CA CYS A 15 2.30 7.03 36.28
C CYS A 15 0.99 6.47 36.86
N TYR A 16 -0.13 7.08 36.43
CA TYR A 16 -1.49 6.75 36.85
C TYR A 16 -1.78 6.90 38.34
N ASP A 17 -0.96 7.69 39.03
CA ASP A 17 -1.21 8.16 40.38
C ASP A 17 -2.56 8.91 40.48
N HIS A 18 -3.40 8.58 41.46
CA HIS A 18 -4.74 9.15 41.71
C HIS A 18 -5.72 9.14 40.51
N MET A 19 -5.46 8.39 39.42
CA MET A 19 -6.16 8.60 38.13
C MET A 19 -7.69 8.44 38.20
N PHE A 20 -8.22 7.51 39.01
CA PHE A 20 -9.65 7.29 39.22
C PHE A 20 -10.11 7.62 40.65
N TYR A 21 -9.35 8.45 41.36
CA TYR A 21 -9.66 8.83 42.73
C TYR A 21 -11.09 9.38 42.87
N GLY A 22 -11.89 8.77 43.75
CA GLY A 22 -13.26 9.17 44.07
C GLY A 22 -14.30 8.84 43.00
N CYS A 23 -13.99 7.99 42.02
CA CYS A 23 -14.91 7.63 40.95
C CYS A 23 -15.98 6.63 41.40
N THR A 24 -16.95 7.09 42.19
CA THR A 24 -18.03 6.26 42.77
C THR A 24 -18.95 5.59 41.74
N GLY A 25 -19.01 6.11 40.50
CA GLY A 25 -19.78 5.54 39.38
C GLY A 25 -19.00 4.59 38.45
N LEU A 26 -17.76 4.23 38.80
CA LEU A 26 -16.95 3.25 38.06
C LEU A 26 -17.28 1.85 38.57
N THR A 27 -17.84 0.99 37.70
CA THR A 27 -18.21 -0.40 38.07
C THR A 27 -17.16 -1.42 37.65
N THR A 28 -16.39 -1.12 36.60
CA THR A 28 -15.35 -2.00 36.04
C THR A 28 -14.10 -1.18 35.79
N ALA A 29 -12.96 -1.64 36.30
CA ALA A 29 -11.67 -1.00 36.07
C ALA A 29 -11.18 -1.20 34.62
N PRO A 30 -10.34 -0.29 34.08
CA PRO A 30 -9.65 -0.52 32.82
C PRO A 30 -8.59 -1.61 32.96
N GLU A 31 -8.18 -2.21 31.84
CA GLU A 31 -7.03 -3.12 31.78
C GLU A 31 -5.73 -2.37 32.12
N LEU A 32 -4.85 -3.01 32.91
CA LEU A 32 -3.56 -2.47 33.36
C LEU A 32 -2.40 -3.33 32.83
N PRO A 33 -2.01 -3.22 31.55
CA PRO A 33 -1.08 -4.14 30.90
C PRO A 33 0.40 -3.97 31.33
N ALA A 34 0.70 -3.05 32.25
CA ALA A 34 2.06 -2.74 32.66
C ALA A 34 2.71 -3.87 33.49
N THR A 35 3.76 -4.47 32.94
CA THR A 35 4.57 -5.49 33.62
C THR A 35 5.79 -4.91 34.34
N THR A 36 6.17 -3.67 34.00
CA THR A 36 7.32 -2.95 34.60
C THR A 36 6.85 -1.63 35.21
N LEU A 37 6.98 -1.50 36.54
CA LEU A 37 6.50 -0.35 37.32
C LEU A 37 7.67 0.36 38.02
N ALA A 38 7.79 1.67 37.78
CA ALA A 38 8.63 2.54 38.60
C ALA A 38 7.88 2.98 39.88
N ALA A 39 8.58 3.67 40.79
CA ALA A 39 8.00 4.08 42.08
C ALA A 39 6.67 4.84 41.93
N GLN A 40 5.72 4.58 42.83
CA GLN A 40 4.41 5.24 42.91
C GLN A 40 3.52 5.05 41.66
N CYS A 41 3.77 4.04 40.83
CA CYS A 41 2.80 3.67 39.81
C CYS A 41 1.51 3.15 40.44
N TYR A 42 0.36 3.62 39.93
CA TYR A 42 -0.97 3.24 40.42
C TYR A 42 -1.25 3.58 41.89
N TYR A 43 -0.45 4.46 42.50
CA TYR A 43 -0.67 4.95 43.85
C TYR A 43 -2.09 5.53 43.97
N THR A 44 -2.88 5.06 44.93
CA THR A 44 -4.27 5.47 45.20
C THR A 44 -5.21 5.50 43.98
N MET A 45 -4.89 4.71 42.94
CA MET A 45 -5.54 4.83 41.63
C MET A 45 -7.07 4.72 41.67
N PHE A 46 -7.62 3.79 42.47
CA PHE A 46 -9.06 3.59 42.64
C PHE A 46 -9.56 3.92 44.06
N TYR A 47 -8.86 4.81 44.77
CA TYR A 47 -9.27 5.25 46.11
C TYR A 47 -10.70 5.82 46.09
N ASN A 48 -11.55 5.42 47.03
CA ASN A 48 -12.97 5.80 47.12
C ASN A 48 -13.82 5.45 45.88
N CYS A 49 -13.43 4.46 45.07
CA CYS A 49 -14.27 3.92 43.98
C CYS A 49 -15.35 2.97 44.51
N THR A 50 -16.32 3.51 45.24
CA THR A 50 -17.31 2.72 45.98
C THR A 50 -18.19 1.82 45.11
N GLY A 51 -18.33 2.10 43.80
CA GLY A 51 -19.13 1.32 42.86
C GLY A 51 -18.37 0.19 42.14
N LEU A 52 -17.07 0.05 42.36
CA LEU A 52 -16.22 -0.92 41.66
C LEU A 52 -16.52 -2.34 42.16
N THR A 53 -16.99 -3.22 41.26
CA THR A 53 -17.31 -4.62 41.60
C THR A 53 -16.22 -5.60 41.20
N THR A 54 -15.39 -5.25 40.21
CA THR A 54 -14.34 -6.12 39.66
C THR A 54 -13.05 -5.32 39.52
N ALA A 55 -12.00 -5.78 40.21
CA ALA A 55 -10.65 -5.24 40.09
C ALA A 55 -10.00 -5.65 38.75
N PRO A 56 -9.04 -4.87 38.24
CA PRO A 56 -8.27 -5.23 37.05
C PRO A 56 -7.22 -6.30 37.35
N GLU A 57 -6.74 -6.99 36.31
CA GLU A 57 -5.54 -7.82 36.42
C GLU A 57 -4.30 -6.97 36.70
N LEU A 58 -3.38 -7.48 37.54
CA LEU A 58 -2.16 -6.80 37.96
C LEU A 58 -0.92 -7.61 37.54
N PRO A 59 -0.44 -7.48 36.29
CA PRO A 59 0.52 -8.44 35.71
C PRO A 59 1.97 -8.29 36.20
N ALA A 60 2.29 -7.23 36.96
CA ALA A 60 3.66 -6.97 37.43
C ALA A 60 4.12 -8.01 38.47
N THR A 61 5.24 -8.68 38.20
CA THR A 61 5.83 -9.70 39.10
C THR A 61 6.91 -9.12 40.04
N THR A 62 7.31 -7.86 39.83
CA THR A 62 8.26 -7.10 40.65
C THR A 62 7.71 -5.69 40.87
N LEU A 63 7.65 -5.23 42.12
CA LEU A 63 7.10 -3.93 42.48
C LEU A 63 8.15 -2.98 43.07
N ALA A 64 8.17 -1.76 42.55
CA ALA A 64 8.94 -0.65 43.09
C ALA A 64 8.20 0.03 44.25
N LEU A 65 8.89 0.96 44.94
CA LEU A 65 8.39 1.66 46.13
C LEU A 65 6.97 2.20 45.91
N ASP A 66 6.07 1.93 46.86
CA ASP A 66 4.67 2.40 46.92
C ASP A 66 3.79 2.05 45.69
N CYS A 67 4.17 1.05 44.88
CA CYS A 67 3.32 0.61 43.77
C CYS A 67 2.11 -0.16 44.28
N TYR A 68 0.90 0.32 43.99
CA TYR A 68 -0.41 -0.19 44.48
C TYR A 68 -0.79 0.20 45.91
N ASP A 69 -0.06 1.14 46.51
CA ASP A 69 -0.41 1.72 47.81
C ASP A 69 -1.81 2.35 47.74
N HIS A 70 -2.69 1.97 48.67
CA HIS A 70 -4.07 2.41 48.79
C HIS A 70 -4.90 2.27 47.51
N MET A 71 -4.50 1.39 46.59
CA MET A 71 -5.07 1.32 45.24
C MET A 71 -6.58 1.13 45.24
N PHE A 72 -7.14 0.31 46.14
CA PHE A 72 -8.58 0.04 46.26
C PHE A 72 -9.16 0.47 47.62
N TYR A 73 -8.56 1.47 48.27
CA TYR A 73 -9.09 1.99 49.52
C TYR A 73 -10.57 2.39 49.38
N ASN A 74 -11.41 1.92 50.30
CA ASN A 74 -12.85 2.19 50.38
C ASN A 74 -13.63 1.82 49.09
N CYS A 75 -13.18 0.79 48.37
CA CYS A 75 -13.94 0.14 47.29
C CYS A 75 -15.01 -0.79 47.87
N THR A 76 -16.05 -0.22 48.47
CA THR A 76 -17.05 -0.96 49.26
C THR A 76 -17.84 -2.02 48.49
N SER A 77 -17.89 -1.97 47.16
CA SER A 77 -18.60 -2.95 46.32
C SER A 77 -17.72 -4.09 45.79
N LEU A 78 -16.41 -4.08 46.05
CA LEU A 78 -15.49 -5.10 45.56
C LEU A 78 -15.67 -6.40 46.34
N THR A 79 -16.11 -7.47 45.67
CA THR A 79 -16.37 -8.78 46.31
C THR A 79 -15.18 -9.74 46.24
N THR A 80 -14.33 -9.58 45.23
CA THR A 80 -13.16 -10.43 44.97
C THR A 80 -11.94 -9.57 44.67
N ALA A 81 -10.83 -9.85 45.35
CA ALA A 81 -9.55 -9.20 45.09
C ALA A 81 -8.92 -9.70 43.77
N PRO A 82 -8.09 -8.89 43.10
CA PRO A 82 -7.28 -9.34 41.96
C PRO A 82 -6.18 -10.30 42.41
N GLU A 83 -5.63 -11.08 41.48
CA GLU A 83 -4.41 -11.84 41.71
C GLU A 83 -3.22 -10.89 41.95
N LEU A 84 -2.35 -11.24 42.90
CA LEU A 84 -1.14 -10.49 43.24
C LEU A 84 0.11 -11.31 42.90
N PRO A 85 0.55 -11.35 41.63
CA PRO A 85 1.62 -12.24 41.18
C PRO A 85 3.03 -11.81 41.62
N ALA A 86 3.18 -10.63 42.22
CA ALA A 86 4.48 -10.09 42.61
C ALA A 86 5.16 -10.90 43.71
N THR A 87 6.36 -11.41 43.41
CA THR A 87 7.20 -12.16 44.37
C THR A 87 8.33 -11.32 44.95
N THR A 88 8.64 -10.17 44.31
CA THR A 88 9.67 -9.22 44.76
C THR A 88 9.02 -7.86 45.04
N LEU A 89 9.03 -7.43 46.30
CA LEU A 89 8.35 -6.22 46.78
C LEU A 89 9.32 -5.22 47.40
N ALA A 90 9.29 -3.98 46.91
CA ALA A 90 9.88 -2.83 47.60
C ALA A 90 8.96 -2.33 48.73
N GLY A 91 9.37 -1.29 49.46
CA GLY A 91 8.59 -0.73 50.58
C GLY A 91 7.17 -0.34 50.19
N SER A 92 6.22 -0.54 51.12
CA SER A 92 4.82 -0.07 51.05
C SER A 92 4.00 -0.47 49.80
N CYS A 93 4.42 -1.44 48.99
CA CYS A 93 3.72 -1.76 47.74
C CYS A 93 2.20 -2.01 47.92
N TYR A 94 1.79 -2.77 48.92
CA TYR A 94 0.36 -3.04 49.15
C TYR A 94 -0.16 -2.40 50.44
N TYR A 95 0.46 -1.30 50.87
CA TYR A 95 0.01 -0.55 52.04
C TYR A 95 -1.44 -0.11 51.86
N GLY A 96 -2.33 -0.47 52.78
CA GLY A 96 -3.76 -0.08 52.73
C GLY A 96 -4.52 -0.50 51.46
N MET A 97 -4.02 -1.45 50.67
CA MET A 97 -4.52 -1.71 49.32
C MET A 97 -6.03 -2.00 49.27
N PHE A 98 -6.56 -2.76 50.24
CA PHE A 98 -7.99 -3.09 50.34
C PHE A 98 -8.62 -2.56 51.63
N GLU A 99 -8.05 -1.53 52.24
CA GLU A 99 -8.64 -0.94 53.44
C GLU A 99 -10.07 -0.45 53.15
N CYS A 100 -11.00 -0.71 54.08
CA CYS A 100 -12.44 -0.42 53.99
C CYS A 100 -13.18 -1.11 52.82
N CYS A 101 -12.62 -2.18 52.23
CA CYS A 101 -13.35 -3.03 51.26
C CYS A 101 -14.37 -3.94 51.96
N THR A 102 -15.47 -3.36 52.44
CA THR A 102 -16.44 -4.05 53.32
C THR A 102 -17.18 -5.23 52.68
N SER A 103 -17.18 -5.37 51.34
CA SER A 103 -17.82 -6.49 50.64
C SER A 103 -16.86 -7.63 50.25
N LEU A 104 -15.56 -7.49 50.50
CA LEU A 104 -14.56 -8.48 50.12
C LEU A 104 -14.67 -9.72 51.00
N THR A 105 -14.99 -10.87 50.41
CA THR A 105 -15.20 -12.12 51.18
C THR A 105 -13.97 -13.03 51.23
N THR A 106 -13.08 -12.91 50.24
CA THR A 106 -11.88 -13.75 50.09
C THR A 106 -10.67 -12.88 49.77
N ALA A 107 -9.58 -13.08 50.51
CA ALA A 107 -8.30 -12.42 50.25
C ALA A 107 -7.55 -13.08 49.08
N PRO A 108 -6.69 -12.34 48.36
CA PRO A 108 -5.82 -12.88 47.31
C PRO A 108 -4.67 -13.71 47.90
N ALA A 109 -4.06 -14.56 47.06
CA ALA A 109 -2.82 -15.23 47.42
C ALA A 109 -1.67 -14.21 47.55
N LEU A 110 -0.82 -14.38 48.57
CA LEU A 110 0.33 -13.52 48.86
C LEU A 110 1.63 -14.32 48.66
N PRO A 111 2.23 -14.34 47.45
CA PRO A 111 3.31 -15.28 47.11
C PRO A 111 4.69 -14.86 47.65
N ALA A 112 4.90 -13.61 48.07
CA ALA A 112 6.18 -13.12 48.53
C ALA A 112 6.66 -13.80 49.83
N THR A 113 7.87 -14.37 49.81
CA THR A 113 8.49 -15.06 50.97
C THR A 113 9.45 -14.17 51.77
N THR A 114 9.75 -12.97 51.27
CA THR A 114 10.53 -11.93 51.95
C THR A 114 9.82 -10.59 51.77
N LEU A 115 9.66 -9.81 52.85
CA LEU A 115 8.93 -8.55 52.82
C LEU A 115 9.81 -7.37 53.20
N ALA A 116 9.71 -6.29 52.42
CA ALA A 116 10.25 -4.98 52.77
C ALA A 116 9.33 -4.25 53.77
N ALA A 117 9.78 -3.11 54.28
CA ALA A 117 9.04 -2.36 55.29
C ALA A 117 7.64 -1.97 54.77
N TRP A 118 6.64 -2.14 55.63
CA TRP A 118 5.26 -1.67 55.41
C TRP A 118 4.50 -2.30 54.24
N CYS A 119 5.03 -3.35 53.60
CA CYS A 119 4.45 -3.90 52.35
C CYS A 119 2.98 -4.33 52.45
N TYR A 120 2.53 -4.87 53.58
CA TYR A 120 1.14 -5.30 53.80
C TYR A 120 0.51 -4.63 55.03
N ASP A 121 1.08 -3.49 55.47
CA ASP A 121 0.50 -2.72 56.57
C ASP A 121 -0.90 -2.24 56.15
N GLU A 122 -1.88 -2.38 57.04
CA GLU A 122 -3.29 -1.97 56.84
C GLU A 122 -4.01 -2.62 55.64
N MET A 123 -3.43 -3.65 55.00
CA MET A 123 -3.90 -4.18 53.71
C MET A 123 -5.39 -4.57 53.66
N PHE A 124 -5.95 -5.18 54.73
CA PHE A 124 -7.37 -5.55 54.84
C PHE A 124 -8.05 -4.86 56.03
N TYR A 125 -7.58 -3.67 56.41
CA TYR A 125 -8.18 -2.91 57.51
C TYR A 125 -9.68 -2.67 57.24
N SER A 126 -10.54 -2.99 58.20
CA SER A 126 -12.00 -2.89 58.12
C SER A 126 -12.67 -3.66 56.97
N CYS A 127 -12.06 -4.77 56.51
CA CYS A 127 -12.71 -5.73 55.60
C CYS A 127 -13.71 -6.62 56.36
N THR A 128 -14.85 -6.05 56.76
CA THR A 128 -15.81 -6.69 57.68
C THR A 128 -16.42 -8.00 57.18
N SER A 129 -16.45 -8.22 55.85
CA SER A 129 -17.01 -9.45 55.24
C SER A 129 -15.98 -10.56 54.97
N LEU A 130 -14.70 -10.32 55.25
CA LEU A 130 -13.63 -11.28 54.98
C LEU A 130 -13.75 -12.47 55.95
N THR A 131 -13.98 -13.67 55.44
CA THR A 131 -14.18 -14.89 56.27
C THR A 131 -12.91 -15.70 56.45
N THR A 132 -12.01 -15.66 55.47
CA THR A 132 -10.75 -16.43 55.46
C THR A 132 -9.56 -15.52 55.16
N ALA A 133 -8.54 -15.57 56.02
CA ALA A 133 -7.28 -14.86 55.80
C ALA A 133 -6.41 -15.56 54.74
N PRO A 134 -5.56 -14.81 54.01
CA PRO A 134 -4.59 -15.39 53.08
C PRO A 134 -3.48 -16.14 53.83
N LYS A 135 -2.83 -17.10 53.16
CA LYS A 135 -1.59 -17.68 53.65
C LYS A 135 -0.50 -16.60 53.70
N LEU A 136 0.28 -16.56 54.78
CA LEU A 136 1.39 -15.61 54.98
C LEU A 136 2.74 -16.36 54.94
N PRO A 137 3.30 -16.65 53.75
CA PRO A 137 4.47 -17.52 53.62
C PRO A 137 5.80 -16.87 54.03
N ALA A 138 5.82 -15.55 54.29
CA ALA A 138 7.06 -14.85 54.60
C ALA A 138 7.65 -15.25 55.96
N THR A 139 8.88 -15.75 55.95
CA THR A 139 9.63 -16.15 57.15
C THR A 139 10.60 -15.06 57.63
N THR A 140 10.88 -14.07 56.78
CA THR A 140 11.72 -12.91 57.07
C THR A 140 10.91 -11.62 56.89
N LEU A 141 10.70 -10.89 57.98
CA LEU A 141 9.88 -9.66 58.01
C LEU A 141 10.74 -8.44 58.31
N ALA A 142 10.56 -7.38 57.54
CA ALA A 142 11.04 -6.04 57.86
C ALA A 142 10.07 -5.31 58.82
N ASP A 143 10.39 -4.06 59.14
CA ASP A 143 9.63 -3.26 60.10
C ASP A 143 8.16 -3.11 59.65
N SER A 144 7.22 -3.37 60.58
CA SER A 144 5.77 -3.22 60.41
C SER A 144 5.10 -3.91 59.21
N CYS A 145 5.65 -5.01 58.67
CA CYS A 145 5.10 -5.64 57.46
C CYS A 145 3.61 -6.02 57.48
N TYR A 146 3.04 -6.43 58.63
CA TYR A 146 1.64 -6.86 58.76
C TYR A 146 0.89 -6.08 59.85
N LYS A 147 1.37 -4.87 60.15
CA LYS A 147 0.73 -3.99 61.12
C LYS A 147 -0.72 -3.71 60.67
N TYR A 148 -1.66 -3.77 61.59
CA TYR A 148 -3.11 -3.58 61.38
C TYR A 148 -3.77 -4.35 60.22
N MET A 149 -3.12 -5.41 59.71
CA MET A 149 -3.52 -6.06 58.45
C MET A 149 -4.99 -6.52 58.42
N PHE A 150 -5.54 -7.01 59.54
CA PHE A 150 -6.94 -7.46 59.66
C PHE A 150 -7.70 -6.70 60.75
N TYR A 151 -7.34 -5.45 61.04
CA TYR A 151 -8.05 -4.64 62.02
C TYR A 151 -9.54 -4.55 61.65
N ASP A 152 -10.45 -4.80 62.59
CA ASP A 152 -11.91 -4.74 62.41
C ASP A 152 -12.49 -5.71 61.35
N CYS A 153 -11.78 -6.81 61.04
CA CYS A 153 -12.30 -7.91 60.22
C CYS A 153 -13.25 -8.80 61.03
N THR A 154 -14.48 -8.34 61.27
CA THR A 154 -15.44 -8.98 62.19
C THR A 154 -15.88 -10.40 61.80
N SER A 155 -15.89 -10.73 60.50
CA SER A 155 -16.31 -12.04 59.99
C SER A 155 -15.18 -13.08 59.90
N LEU A 156 -13.94 -12.71 60.23
CA LEU A 156 -12.79 -13.61 60.15
C LEU A 156 -12.85 -14.63 61.30
N THR A 157 -13.05 -15.92 61.00
CA THR A 157 -13.20 -16.97 62.01
C THR A 157 -11.92 -17.69 62.37
N THR A 158 -10.96 -17.71 61.44
CA THR A 158 -9.68 -18.43 61.54
C THR A 158 -8.53 -17.52 61.16
N ALA A 159 -7.52 -17.42 62.02
CA ALA A 159 -6.30 -16.66 61.73
C ALA A 159 -5.36 -17.44 60.79
N PRO A 160 -4.53 -16.75 59.99
CA PRO A 160 -3.49 -17.39 59.20
C PRO A 160 -2.33 -17.91 60.07
N GLU A 161 -1.59 -18.89 59.54
CA GLU A 161 -0.32 -19.31 60.14
C GLU A 161 0.70 -18.17 60.11
N LEU A 162 1.44 -17.99 61.21
CA LEU A 162 2.47 -16.95 61.37
C LEU A 162 3.86 -17.61 61.52
N PRO A 163 4.54 -17.96 60.42
CA PRO A 163 5.74 -18.81 60.48
C PRO A 163 7.01 -18.07 60.91
N ALA A 164 7.00 -16.74 61.06
CA ALA A 164 8.19 -15.96 61.37
C ALA A 164 8.64 -16.18 62.83
N THR A 165 9.88 -16.64 63.00
CA THR A 165 10.49 -16.91 64.32
C THR A 165 11.34 -15.74 64.83
N THR A 166 11.64 -14.76 63.98
CA THR A 166 12.37 -13.52 64.31
C THR A 166 11.56 -12.33 63.81
N LEU A 167 11.22 -11.39 64.69
CA LEU A 167 10.37 -10.25 64.36
C LEU A 167 11.12 -8.92 64.50
N LYS A 168 10.92 -8.05 63.51
CA LYS A 168 11.32 -6.65 63.55
C LYS A 168 10.28 -5.79 64.27
N PRO A 169 10.59 -4.53 64.63
CA PRO A 169 9.65 -3.66 65.33
C PRO A 169 8.28 -3.60 64.64
N SER A 170 7.21 -3.70 65.46
CA SER A 170 5.81 -3.57 65.05
C SER A 170 5.28 -4.55 63.97
N CYS A 171 5.96 -5.66 63.63
CA CYS A 171 5.54 -6.54 62.52
C CYS A 171 4.07 -7.00 62.56
N TYR A 172 3.52 -7.30 63.74
CA TYR A 172 2.14 -7.79 63.92
C TYR A 172 1.31 -6.90 64.84
N LYS A 173 1.71 -5.62 64.96
CA LYS A 173 1.01 -4.64 65.79
C LYS A 173 -0.46 -4.57 65.37
N ALA A 174 -1.34 -4.86 66.31
CA ALA A 174 -2.80 -4.74 66.18
C ALA A 174 -3.39 -5.46 64.97
N MET A 175 -2.74 -6.54 64.54
CA MET A 175 -3.08 -7.30 63.34
C MET A 175 -4.54 -7.81 63.33
N PHE A 176 -5.07 -8.26 64.47
CA PHE A 176 -6.43 -8.81 64.62
C PHE A 176 -7.30 -7.99 65.56
N THR A 177 -6.95 -6.73 65.83
CA THR A 177 -7.78 -5.89 66.71
C THR A 177 -9.22 -5.85 66.19
N LYS A 178 -10.21 -6.11 67.07
CA LYS A 178 -11.65 -6.17 66.79
C LYS A 178 -12.10 -7.29 65.82
N CYS A 179 -11.28 -8.31 65.59
CA CYS A 179 -11.75 -9.54 64.93
C CYS A 179 -12.65 -10.34 65.87
N THR A 180 -13.92 -9.96 65.98
CA THR A 180 -14.87 -10.56 66.94
C THR A 180 -15.26 -12.00 66.58
N GLY A 181 -15.19 -12.38 65.30
CA GLY A 181 -15.47 -13.73 64.82
C GLY A 181 -14.36 -14.75 65.09
N LEU A 182 -13.16 -14.31 65.48
CA LEU A 182 -12.00 -15.17 65.68
C LEU A 182 -12.16 -16.01 66.95
N THR A 183 -12.22 -17.34 66.79
CA THR A 183 -12.45 -18.27 67.93
C THR A 183 -11.17 -18.89 68.48
N THR A 184 -10.14 -18.97 67.65
CA THR A 184 -8.81 -19.50 68.01
C THR A 184 -7.72 -18.55 67.55
N ALA A 185 -6.72 -18.32 68.41
CA ALA A 185 -5.55 -17.54 68.06
C ALA A 185 -4.53 -18.41 67.28
N PRO A 186 -3.74 -17.83 66.37
CA PRO A 186 -2.67 -18.54 65.68
C PRO A 186 -1.51 -18.88 66.64
N ALA A 187 -0.68 -19.84 66.24
CA ALA A 187 0.58 -20.10 66.91
C ALA A 187 1.52 -18.89 66.75
N LEU A 188 2.21 -18.53 67.83
CA LEU A 188 3.14 -17.39 67.88
C LEU A 188 4.56 -17.87 68.19
N PRO A 189 5.30 -18.43 67.22
CA PRO A 189 6.52 -19.21 67.47
C PRO A 189 7.75 -18.37 67.86
N ALA A 190 7.68 -17.04 67.77
CA ALA A 190 8.83 -16.16 68.03
C ALA A 190 9.28 -16.21 69.51
N THR A 191 10.57 -16.50 69.73
CA THR A 191 11.16 -16.58 71.07
C THR A 191 11.82 -15.27 71.52
N THR A 192 12.06 -14.35 70.59
CA THR A 192 12.61 -13.00 70.82
C THR A 192 11.73 -11.97 70.12
N LEU A 193 11.24 -10.97 70.85
CA LEU A 193 10.35 -9.93 70.33
C LEU A 193 11.01 -8.56 70.36
N ALA A 194 10.86 -7.82 69.27
CA ALA A 194 11.23 -6.41 69.17
C ALA A 194 10.10 -5.48 69.66
N ASP A 195 10.37 -4.17 69.68
CA ASP A 195 9.44 -3.18 70.20
C ASP A 195 8.10 -3.25 69.47
N TYR A 196 7.00 -3.23 70.23
CA TYR A 196 5.62 -3.23 69.73
C TYR A 196 5.20 -4.43 68.85
N CYS A 197 5.96 -5.53 68.76
CA CYS A 197 5.69 -6.62 67.80
C CYS A 197 4.26 -7.16 67.82
N TYR A 198 3.65 -7.38 68.99
CA TYR A 198 2.27 -7.85 69.15
C TYR A 198 1.40 -6.86 69.94
N TYR A 199 1.77 -5.58 69.93
CA TYR A 199 1.00 -4.52 70.58
C TYR A 199 -0.46 -4.58 70.12
N GLY A 200 -1.40 -4.80 71.04
CA GLY A 200 -2.84 -4.83 70.73
C GLY A 200 -3.27 -5.93 69.75
N MET A 201 -2.45 -6.97 69.51
CA MET A 201 -2.68 -7.93 68.42
C MET A 201 -4.09 -8.50 68.36
N PHE A 202 -4.69 -8.86 69.50
CA PHE A 202 -6.05 -9.40 69.61
C PHE A 202 -7.00 -8.48 70.39
N TYR A 203 -6.69 -7.18 70.51
CA TYR A 203 -7.52 -6.23 71.24
C TYR A 203 -8.98 -6.34 70.77
N GLY A 204 -9.93 -6.65 71.65
CA GLY A 204 -11.35 -6.73 71.35
C GLY A 204 -11.79 -7.99 70.59
N CYS A 205 -10.96 -9.03 70.48
CA CYS A 205 -11.36 -10.33 69.94
C CYS A 205 -12.26 -11.09 70.92
N THR A 206 -13.55 -10.79 70.93
CA THR A 206 -14.51 -11.38 71.89
C THR A 206 -14.77 -12.87 71.68
N GLY A 207 -14.54 -13.40 70.48
CA GLY A 207 -14.71 -14.82 70.16
C GLY A 207 -13.62 -15.74 70.72
N LEU A 208 -12.46 -15.20 71.11
CA LEU A 208 -11.36 -15.99 71.66
C LEU A 208 -11.71 -16.49 73.06
N THR A 209 -11.70 -17.80 73.26
CA THR A 209 -11.96 -18.43 74.57
C THR A 209 -10.70 -18.82 75.33
N ARG A 210 -9.57 -18.89 74.63
CA ARG A 210 -8.26 -19.28 75.17
C ARG A 210 -7.17 -18.37 74.64
N ALA A 211 -6.24 -17.99 75.50
CA ALA A 211 -5.02 -17.33 75.08
C ALA A 211 -4.06 -18.36 74.43
N PRO A 212 -3.36 -18.01 73.33
CA PRO A 212 -2.34 -18.86 72.73
C PRO A 212 -1.15 -19.03 73.65
N GLU A 213 -0.36 -20.07 73.37
CA GLU A 213 0.96 -20.24 73.97
C GLU A 213 1.88 -19.06 73.56
N LEU A 214 2.60 -18.49 74.53
CA LEU A 214 3.52 -17.38 74.32
C LEU A 214 4.95 -17.82 74.68
N PRO A 215 5.77 -18.26 73.70
CA PRO A 215 7.09 -18.83 73.96
C PRO A 215 8.21 -17.78 74.13
N ALA A 216 7.93 -16.49 73.91
CA ALA A 216 8.95 -15.44 73.94
C ALA A 216 9.60 -15.24 75.32
N THR A 217 10.89 -15.57 75.43
CA THR A 217 11.70 -15.39 76.64
C THR A 217 12.40 -14.03 76.69
N THR A 218 12.54 -13.35 75.55
CA THR A 218 13.10 -11.99 75.47
C THR A 218 12.05 -11.03 74.93
N LEU A 219 11.54 -10.16 75.80
CA LEU A 219 10.54 -9.15 75.47
C LEU A 219 11.19 -7.78 75.31
N ALA A 220 10.79 -7.00 74.31
CA ALA A 220 11.16 -5.59 74.20
C ALA A 220 10.01 -4.67 74.62
N ASP A 221 10.18 -3.35 74.52
CA ASP A 221 9.20 -2.41 75.03
C ASP A 221 7.86 -2.55 74.30
N TYR A 222 6.77 -2.59 75.06
CA TYR A 222 5.39 -2.68 74.58
C TYR A 222 5.04 -3.90 73.70
N CYS A 223 5.86 -4.95 73.65
CA CYS A 223 5.67 -6.04 72.68
C CYS A 223 4.38 -6.85 72.87
N TYR A 224 3.82 -6.96 74.08
CA TYR A 224 2.53 -7.61 74.40
C TYR A 224 1.51 -6.65 75.02
N ASN A 225 1.78 -5.34 74.96
CA ASN A 225 0.92 -4.34 75.55
C ASN A 225 -0.49 -4.44 74.94
N LYS A 226 -1.52 -4.49 75.78
CA LYS A 226 -2.93 -4.62 75.37
C LYS A 226 -3.27 -5.80 74.45
N MET A 227 -2.41 -6.84 74.39
CA MET A 227 -2.55 -7.92 73.41
C MET A 227 -3.92 -8.59 73.42
N PHE A 228 -4.53 -8.81 74.59
CA PHE A 228 -5.85 -9.42 74.78
C PHE A 228 -6.85 -8.48 75.45
N TYR A 229 -6.63 -7.17 75.36
CA TYR A 229 -7.50 -6.20 76.00
C TYR A 229 -8.91 -6.32 75.44
N SER A 230 -9.93 -6.42 76.29
CA SER A 230 -11.34 -6.64 75.93
C SER A 230 -11.64 -7.97 75.22
N CYS A 231 -10.77 -8.99 75.31
CA CYS A 231 -11.10 -10.35 74.90
C CYS A 231 -11.97 -11.06 75.94
N THR A 232 -13.28 -10.81 75.91
CA THR A 232 -14.21 -11.27 76.96
C THR A 232 -14.33 -12.79 77.09
N GLY A 233 -14.04 -13.57 76.04
CA GLY A 233 -14.06 -15.02 76.11
C GLY A 233 -12.85 -15.64 76.83
N ILE A 234 -11.74 -14.90 76.95
CA ILE A 234 -10.54 -15.38 77.63
C ILE A 234 -10.76 -15.26 79.15
N MET A 235 -10.71 -16.39 79.86
CA MET A 235 -10.98 -16.43 81.30
C MET A 235 -9.79 -16.98 82.08
N LEU A 236 -9.02 -16.09 82.73
CA LEU A 236 -7.92 -16.44 83.63
C LEU A 236 -8.27 -16.18 85.09
N SER A 237 -7.63 -16.95 85.97
CA SER A 237 -7.63 -16.79 87.41
C SER A 237 -6.20 -16.84 87.94
N THR A 238 -5.91 -16.10 89.00
CA THR A 238 -4.66 -16.25 89.78
C THR A 238 -4.71 -17.43 90.75
N THR A 239 -5.89 -18.03 90.93
CA THR A 239 -6.14 -19.13 91.87
C THR A 239 -6.57 -20.37 91.10
N GLN A 240 -5.89 -21.50 91.35
CA GLN A 240 -6.31 -22.79 90.83
C GLN A 240 -7.59 -23.23 91.52
N THR A 241 -8.61 -23.54 90.74
CA THR A 241 -9.83 -24.19 91.23
C THR A 241 -10.16 -25.36 90.30
N SER A 242 -11.14 -26.18 90.66
CA SER A 242 -11.65 -27.21 89.75
C SER A 242 -12.24 -26.60 88.46
N GLU A 243 -12.78 -25.37 88.55
CA GLU A 243 -13.21 -24.58 87.41
C GLU A 243 -12.04 -23.88 86.71
N TYR A 244 -10.91 -23.60 87.35
CA TYR A 244 -9.71 -22.97 86.75
C TYR A 244 -8.47 -23.81 87.03
N SER A 245 -8.21 -24.84 86.21
CA SER A 245 -7.16 -25.83 86.47
C SER A 245 -6.16 -26.06 85.33
N VAL A 246 -6.34 -25.42 84.16
CA VAL A 246 -5.35 -25.48 83.07
C VAL A 246 -4.30 -24.39 83.27
N GLU A 247 -3.04 -24.76 83.50
CA GLU A 247 -1.97 -23.79 83.71
C GLU A 247 -1.69 -22.91 82.47
N TYR A 248 -1.40 -21.63 82.70
CA TYR A 248 -1.01 -20.63 81.70
C TYR A 248 0.12 -19.76 82.24
N LYS A 249 1.20 -19.61 81.48
CA LYS A 249 2.41 -18.88 81.90
C LYS A 249 2.99 -18.10 80.73
N ILE A 250 3.63 -16.97 81.03
CA ILE A 250 4.40 -16.17 80.08
C ILE A 250 5.84 -16.07 80.61
N PRO A 251 6.87 -16.51 79.86
CA PRO A 251 6.77 -17.40 78.71
C PRO A 251 6.18 -18.77 79.10
N ALA A 252 5.64 -19.49 78.12
CA ALA A 252 5.10 -20.83 78.32
C ALA A 252 6.17 -21.85 78.73
N SER A 253 7.42 -21.64 78.32
CA SER A 253 8.59 -22.40 78.76
C SER A 253 9.83 -21.50 78.91
N GLY A 254 10.75 -21.87 79.80
CA GLY A 254 11.94 -21.08 80.13
C GLY A 254 11.73 -19.98 81.18
N GLU A 255 12.78 -19.18 81.41
CA GLU A 255 12.76 -17.98 82.27
C GLU A 255 12.87 -16.74 81.38
N GLY A 256 11.83 -15.90 81.38
CA GLY A 256 11.82 -14.70 80.54
C GLY A 256 12.40 -13.45 81.20
N THR A 257 12.85 -12.50 80.38
CA THR A 257 13.33 -11.16 80.79
C THR A 257 12.43 -10.07 80.18
N THR A 258 12.08 -9.04 80.95
CA THR A 258 11.16 -7.97 80.50
C THR A 258 11.66 -6.56 80.81
N PRO A 259 11.47 -5.60 79.89
CA PRO A 259 11.32 -4.18 80.20
C PRO A 259 10.01 -3.89 80.95
N SER A 260 9.95 -2.77 81.67
CA SER A 260 8.81 -2.42 82.54
C SER A 260 7.46 -2.24 81.83
N LEU A 261 7.43 -2.11 80.50
CA LEU A 261 6.23 -1.71 79.74
C LEU A 261 5.71 -2.79 78.78
N ALA A 262 6.34 -3.97 78.72
CA ALA A 262 6.04 -5.00 77.74
C ALA A 262 4.61 -5.58 77.83
N LEU A 263 4.06 -5.73 79.05
CA LEU A 263 2.81 -6.47 79.33
C LEU A 263 1.64 -5.57 79.77
N VAL A 264 1.81 -4.25 79.75
CA VAL A 264 0.84 -3.30 80.33
C VAL A 264 -0.55 -3.50 79.69
N GLU A 265 -1.56 -3.67 80.56
CA GLU A 265 -2.96 -3.90 80.20
C GLU A 265 -3.23 -5.09 79.28
N MET A 266 -2.31 -6.07 79.24
CA MET A 266 -2.42 -7.23 78.34
C MET A 266 -3.75 -7.98 78.43
N PHE A 267 -4.29 -8.19 79.63
CA PHE A 267 -5.59 -8.85 79.86
C PHE A 267 -6.67 -7.86 80.35
N GLY A 268 -6.50 -6.55 80.13
CA GLY A 268 -7.48 -5.54 80.53
C GLY A 268 -8.87 -5.84 79.97
N GLY A 269 -9.87 -6.09 80.82
CA GLY A 269 -11.25 -6.32 80.35
C GLY A 269 -11.56 -7.71 79.77
N THR A 270 -10.77 -8.74 80.08
CA THR A 270 -11.12 -10.14 79.77
C THR A 270 -12.19 -10.69 80.74
N GLY A 271 -12.74 -11.88 80.46
CA GLY A 271 -13.90 -12.44 81.19
C GLY A 271 -13.57 -13.23 82.47
N GLY A 272 -12.30 -13.39 82.81
CA GLY A 272 -11.85 -14.12 84.00
C GLY A 272 -11.91 -13.30 85.29
N THR A 273 -11.49 -13.92 86.40
CA THR A 273 -11.27 -13.19 87.66
C THR A 273 -9.97 -12.36 87.62
N PHE A 274 -9.06 -12.67 86.70
CA PHE A 274 -7.86 -11.88 86.42
C PHE A 274 -7.99 -11.13 85.09
N THR A 275 -7.89 -9.79 85.15
CA THR A 275 -8.09 -8.87 84.02
C THR A 275 -7.02 -7.76 83.96
N GLY A 276 -5.81 -8.04 84.45
CA GLY A 276 -4.75 -7.03 84.64
C GLY A 276 -3.49 -7.27 83.81
N THR A 277 -2.43 -6.54 84.15
CA THR A 277 -1.07 -6.77 83.63
C THR A 277 -0.50 -8.05 84.26
N PRO A 278 -0.15 -9.09 83.48
CA PRO A 278 0.43 -10.32 84.03
C PRO A 278 1.88 -10.09 84.47
N VAL A 279 2.31 -10.89 85.45
CA VAL A 279 3.70 -10.92 85.92
C VAL A 279 4.43 -12.06 85.20
N ILE A 280 5.61 -11.77 84.65
CA ILE A 280 6.39 -12.80 83.96
C ILE A 280 6.75 -13.95 84.91
N ASN A 281 6.86 -15.14 84.37
CA ASN A 281 7.14 -16.39 85.08
C ASN A 281 6.10 -16.77 86.15
N THR A 282 4.95 -16.10 86.21
CA THR A 282 3.84 -16.43 87.12
C THR A 282 2.85 -17.36 86.43
N THR A 283 2.45 -18.43 87.14
CA THR A 283 1.40 -19.34 86.68
C THR A 283 0.03 -18.75 86.98
N TYR A 284 -0.80 -18.69 85.96
CA TYR A 284 -2.23 -18.43 86.00
C TYR A 284 -2.98 -19.70 85.62
N TYR A 285 -4.29 -19.72 85.84
CA TYR A 285 -5.12 -20.87 85.53
C TYR A 285 -6.28 -20.46 84.62
N MET A 286 -6.37 -21.13 83.48
CA MET A 286 -7.51 -21.09 82.56
C MET A 286 -8.59 -22.08 83.01
N LYS A 287 -9.84 -21.78 82.65
CA LYS A 287 -11.03 -22.55 83.05
C LYS A 287 -11.02 -24.03 82.55
N THR A 288 -11.42 -25.01 83.38
CA THR A 288 -11.40 -26.49 83.19
C THR A 288 -12.77 -27.15 83.49
N GLY A 289 -13.08 -28.30 82.87
CA GLY A 289 -14.25 -29.16 83.20
C GLY A 289 -13.93 -30.30 84.21
N ILE A 290 -14.89 -30.85 84.99
CA ILE A 290 -14.72 -31.67 86.26
C ILE A 290 -15.40 -33.08 86.25
N THR A 291 -14.92 -34.20 86.90
CA THR A 291 -15.38 -35.68 86.88
C THR A 291 -15.84 -36.47 88.19
N HIS A 292 -16.65 -37.61 88.14
CA HIS A 292 -17.26 -38.55 89.20
C HIS A 292 -17.40 -40.07 88.74
N THR A 293 -18.03 -41.04 89.49
CA THR A 293 -18.17 -42.51 89.16
C THR A 293 -19.52 -42.95 88.51
N HIS A 294 -19.49 -43.81 87.48
CA HIS A 294 -20.66 -44.11 86.63
C HIS A 294 -21.31 -45.50 86.75
N ASN A 295 -22.65 -45.54 86.65
CA ASN A 295 -23.46 -46.72 86.33
C ASN A 295 -24.41 -46.37 85.16
N PHE A 296 -24.47 -47.19 84.10
CA PHE A 296 -25.05 -46.77 82.81
C PHE A 296 -26.31 -47.54 82.39
N THR A 297 -27.26 -46.81 81.81
CA THR A 297 -28.37 -47.34 81.02
C THR A 297 -28.14 -47.03 79.53
N TYR A 298 -28.44 -47.99 78.64
CA TYR A 298 -28.17 -47.85 77.21
C TYR A 298 -29.44 -47.64 76.39
N THR A 299 -29.42 -46.64 75.52
CA THR A 299 -30.43 -46.39 74.50
C THR A 299 -29.77 -46.21 73.14
N ALA A 300 -30.40 -46.68 72.07
CA ALA A 300 -29.99 -46.34 70.71
C ALA A 300 -31.03 -45.42 70.08
N SER A 301 -30.55 -44.40 69.38
CA SER A 301 -31.34 -43.54 68.49
C SER A 301 -30.47 -43.30 67.25
N ASP A 302 -30.98 -43.69 66.09
CA ASP A 302 -30.29 -43.56 64.80
C ASP A 302 -28.84 -44.10 64.85
N ASP A 303 -27.85 -43.24 64.65
CA ASP A 303 -26.42 -43.54 64.61
C ASP A 303 -25.72 -43.47 65.99
N VAL A 304 -26.47 -43.18 67.05
CA VAL A 304 -25.90 -42.97 68.39
C VAL A 304 -26.38 -44.00 69.40
N ILE A 305 -25.45 -44.69 70.04
CA ILE A 305 -25.67 -45.38 71.31
C ILE A 305 -25.34 -44.42 72.44
N THR A 306 -26.32 -44.14 73.29
CA THR A 306 -26.14 -43.31 74.49
C THR A 306 -26.11 -44.19 75.72
N ALA A 307 -25.03 -44.08 76.49
CA ALA A 307 -24.92 -44.62 77.84
C ALA A 307 -25.17 -43.47 78.83
N THR A 308 -26.30 -43.48 79.53
CA THR A 308 -26.68 -42.42 80.48
C THR A 308 -26.38 -42.86 81.90
N CYS A 309 -25.74 -41.98 82.67
CA CYS A 309 -25.45 -42.21 84.08
C CYS A 309 -26.37 -41.35 84.96
N ASP A 310 -27.15 -41.98 85.83
CA ASP A 310 -28.14 -41.28 86.65
C ASP A 310 -27.55 -40.61 87.91
N ALA A 311 -26.23 -40.47 88.00
CA ALA A 311 -25.57 -39.84 89.15
C ALA A 311 -25.69 -38.31 89.12
N GLU A 312 -26.05 -37.72 90.26
CA GLU A 312 -26.46 -36.31 90.40
C GLU A 312 -25.34 -35.26 90.12
N ASN A 313 -24.08 -35.69 90.04
CA ASN A 313 -22.92 -34.80 89.79
C ASN A 313 -22.08 -35.28 88.60
N CYS A 314 -22.76 -35.59 87.48
CA CYS A 314 -22.12 -36.20 86.33
C CYS A 314 -21.37 -35.23 85.41
N TYR A 315 -20.15 -35.61 85.02
CA TYR A 315 -19.25 -34.76 84.22
C TYR A 315 -19.33 -34.95 82.74
N LEU A 316 -19.88 -36.08 82.37
CA LEU A 316 -20.29 -36.28 81.02
C LEU A 316 -21.35 -35.22 80.78
N THR A 317 -21.18 -34.46 79.70
CA THR A 317 -22.13 -33.44 79.27
C THR A 317 -23.55 -34.03 79.30
N GLU A 318 -24.49 -33.39 80.02
CA GLU A 318 -25.86 -33.89 80.21
C GLU A 318 -25.99 -35.28 80.84
N ASN A 319 -25.01 -35.69 81.63
CA ASN A 319 -24.95 -36.96 82.35
C ASN A 319 -24.77 -38.23 81.48
N LYS A 320 -24.36 -38.12 80.21
CA LYS A 320 -24.30 -39.25 79.26
C LYS A 320 -23.02 -39.28 78.41
N VAL A 321 -22.57 -40.47 78.05
CA VAL A 321 -21.54 -40.66 77.01
C VAL A 321 -22.17 -41.33 75.80
N THR A 322 -21.78 -40.89 74.61
CA THR A 322 -22.33 -41.37 73.35
C THR A 322 -21.25 -42.06 72.54
N LEU A 323 -21.59 -43.23 72.01
CA LEU A 323 -20.85 -43.88 70.94
C LEU A 323 -21.62 -43.65 69.65
N THR A 324 -21.04 -42.86 68.75
CA THR A 324 -21.67 -42.57 67.45
C THR A 324 -20.97 -43.38 66.39
N ILE A 325 -21.72 -44.18 65.64
CA ILE A 325 -21.20 -44.80 64.43
C ILE A 325 -21.24 -43.76 63.31
N THR A 326 -20.06 -43.35 62.86
CA THR A 326 -19.94 -42.39 61.77
C THR A 326 -19.79 -43.15 60.47
N ALA A 327 -20.54 -42.73 59.46
CA ALA A 327 -20.43 -43.24 58.11
C ALA A 327 -18.95 -43.28 57.64
N PRO A 328 -18.57 -44.25 56.80
CA PRO A 328 -17.27 -44.24 56.14
C PRO A 328 -17.01 -42.93 55.39
N THR A 329 -15.74 -42.54 55.30
CA THR A 329 -15.34 -41.35 54.54
C THR A 329 -15.13 -41.65 53.06
N LEU A 330 -15.13 -42.92 52.65
CA LEU A 330 -15.20 -43.31 51.25
C LEU A 330 -16.59 -43.00 50.71
N THR A 331 -16.75 -41.82 50.12
CA THR A 331 -18.00 -41.39 49.49
C THR A 331 -18.00 -41.63 47.98
N THR A 332 -16.89 -42.08 47.39
CA THR A 332 -16.73 -42.34 45.96
C THR A 332 -15.87 -43.58 45.71
N TYR A 333 -16.21 -44.39 44.70
CA TYR A 333 -15.47 -45.60 44.34
C TYR A 333 -13.96 -45.33 44.10
N GLY A 334 -13.07 -46.10 44.73
CA GLY A 334 -11.61 -45.92 44.58
C GLY A 334 -11.05 -44.59 45.11
N GLY A 335 -11.86 -43.80 45.83
CA GLY A 335 -11.41 -42.58 46.49
C GLY A 335 -10.42 -42.84 47.64
N THR A 336 -9.80 -41.77 48.14
CA THR A 336 -8.80 -41.83 49.22
C THR A 336 -9.42 -41.99 50.62
N GLY A 337 -10.75 -41.93 50.72
CA GLY A 337 -11.48 -42.13 51.97
C GLY A 337 -11.43 -43.58 52.46
N SER A 338 -11.68 -43.77 53.75
CA SER A 338 -11.76 -45.11 54.34
C SER A 338 -13.11 -45.74 54.01
N ALA A 339 -13.09 -46.98 53.51
CA ALA A 339 -14.30 -47.79 53.31
C ALA A 339 -14.96 -48.18 54.64
N SER A 340 -14.17 -48.25 55.71
CA SER A 340 -14.67 -48.60 57.04
C SER A 340 -15.34 -47.43 57.73
N ALA A 341 -16.51 -47.68 58.32
CA ALA A 341 -17.16 -46.80 59.26
C ALA A 341 -16.29 -46.71 60.52
N THR A 342 -16.38 -45.58 61.21
CA THR A 342 -15.57 -45.31 62.39
C THR A 342 -16.46 -45.06 63.58
N LEU A 343 -15.91 -45.22 64.78
CA LEU A 343 -16.65 -44.97 66.01
C LEU A 343 -16.14 -43.69 66.66
N THR A 344 -16.97 -42.66 66.68
CA THR A 344 -16.66 -41.40 67.35
C THR A 344 -17.06 -41.50 68.82
N GLY A 345 -16.16 -41.05 69.71
CA GLY A 345 -16.32 -41.19 71.15
C GLY A 345 -15.95 -42.58 71.68
N LEU A 346 -15.35 -43.46 70.86
CA LEU A 346 -15.01 -44.84 71.24
C LEU A 346 -14.15 -44.94 72.51
N THR A 347 -13.06 -44.17 72.57
CA THR A 347 -12.17 -44.17 73.74
C THR A 347 -12.91 -43.69 74.98
N ASP A 348 -13.59 -42.55 74.91
CA ASP A 348 -14.34 -41.98 76.02
C ASP A 348 -15.47 -42.90 76.48
N PHE A 349 -16.19 -43.53 75.54
CA PHE A 349 -17.28 -44.46 75.80
C PHE A 349 -16.78 -45.75 76.46
N ASN A 350 -15.72 -46.38 75.93
CA ASN A 350 -15.14 -47.59 76.54
C ASN A 350 -14.52 -47.27 77.91
N SER A 351 -13.81 -46.15 78.05
CA SER A 351 -13.22 -45.72 79.33
C SER A 351 -14.27 -45.40 80.38
N ALA A 352 -15.38 -44.76 79.99
CA ALA A 352 -16.47 -44.46 80.91
C ALA A 352 -17.24 -45.74 81.30
N THR A 353 -17.63 -46.58 80.33
CA THR A 353 -18.55 -47.71 80.53
C THR A 353 -17.87 -49.04 80.91
N GLY A 354 -16.56 -49.19 80.68
CA GLY A 354 -15.81 -50.42 80.90
C GLY A 354 -16.01 -51.50 79.81
N LYS A 355 -16.62 -51.16 78.67
CA LYS A 355 -16.79 -52.07 77.53
C LYS A 355 -15.50 -52.21 76.71
N THR A 356 -15.43 -53.28 75.91
CA THR A 356 -14.31 -53.57 75.00
C THR A 356 -14.80 -53.57 73.55
N ILE A 357 -15.49 -52.50 73.14
CA ILE A 357 -15.98 -52.36 71.77
C ILE A 357 -14.83 -51.94 70.87
N SER A 358 -14.81 -52.45 69.64
CA SER A 358 -13.83 -52.08 68.62
C SER A 358 -14.50 -51.82 67.27
N GLU A 359 -13.80 -51.13 66.37
CA GLU A 359 -14.28 -50.92 65.00
C GLU A 359 -14.41 -52.24 64.20
N ALA A 360 -13.74 -53.31 64.63
CA ALA A 360 -13.89 -54.64 64.03
C ALA A 360 -15.27 -55.29 64.31
N ASP A 361 -16.03 -54.76 65.27
CA ASP A 361 -17.35 -55.25 65.64
C ASP A 361 -18.47 -54.65 64.75
N ILE A 362 -18.14 -53.69 63.87
CA ILE A 362 -19.10 -53.07 62.96
C ILE A 362 -19.56 -54.07 61.88
N LYS A 363 -20.86 -54.03 61.56
CA LYS A 363 -21.48 -54.83 60.50
C LYS A 363 -22.01 -53.94 59.38
N TYR A 364 -21.86 -54.38 58.14
CA TYR A 364 -22.28 -53.67 56.93
C TYR A 364 -23.26 -54.51 56.12
N VAL A 365 -24.29 -53.87 55.54
CA VAL A 365 -25.28 -54.51 54.66
C VAL A 365 -25.71 -53.55 53.55
N GLY A 366 -26.08 -54.08 52.38
CA GLY A 366 -26.57 -53.29 51.24
C GLY A 366 -28.04 -52.86 51.40
N ARG A 367 -28.39 -51.70 50.85
CA ARG A 367 -29.77 -51.16 50.84
C ARG A 367 -30.16 -50.58 49.48
N ASN A 368 -31.45 -50.29 49.29
CA ASN A 368 -32.01 -49.64 48.09
C ASN A 368 -31.47 -50.23 46.76
N ASP A 369 -31.77 -51.50 46.51
CA ASP A 369 -31.33 -52.29 45.34
C ASP A 369 -29.83 -52.62 45.28
N THR A 370 -29.01 -52.11 46.21
CA THR A 370 -27.61 -52.54 46.36
C THR A 370 -27.54 -53.90 47.03
N ILE A 371 -27.01 -54.90 46.32
CA ILE A 371 -26.88 -56.27 46.83
C ILE A 371 -25.54 -56.41 47.57
N TYR A 372 -25.59 -56.47 48.91
CA TYR A 372 -24.43 -56.75 49.75
C TYR A 372 -24.87 -57.47 51.03
N GLU A 373 -24.47 -58.74 51.17
CA GLU A 373 -24.80 -59.59 52.33
C GLU A 373 -24.12 -59.07 53.61
N GLU A 374 -24.75 -59.28 54.76
CA GLU A 374 -24.23 -58.77 56.05
C GLU A 374 -22.80 -59.27 56.30
N SER A 375 -21.87 -58.34 56.52
CA SER A 375 -20.44 -58.62 56.63
C SER A 375 -19.75 -57.71 57.64
N THR A 376 -18.64 -58.16 58.23
CA THR A 376 -17.69 -57.29 58.96
C THR A 376 -16.68 -56.62 58.03
N THR A 377 -16.67 -57.02 56.76
CA THR A 377 -15.86 -56.36 55.73
C THR A 377 -16.61 -55.13 55.24
N ALA A 378 -15.92 -54.00 55.16
CA ALA A 378 -16.50 -52.78 54.63
C ALA A 378 -16.69 -52.87 53.10
N PRO A 379 -17.82 -52.43 52.54
CA PRO A 379 -18.03 -52.37 51.10
C PRO A 379 -17.17 -51.27 50.47
N THR A 380 -16.65 -51.54 49.27
CA THR A 380 -15.80 -50.58 48.52
C THR A 380 -16.41 -50.16 47.19
N ASP A 381 -17.41 -50.89 46.70
CA ASP A 381 -18.07 -50.65 45.42
C ASP A 381 -19.09 -49.52 45.52
N ALA A 382 -19.49 -48.95 44.38
CA ALA A 382 -20.50 -47.91 44.36
C ALA A 382 -21.87 -48.50 44.69
N GLY A 383 -22.59 -47.88 45.61
CA GLY A 383 -23.86 -48.39 46.11
C GLY A 383 -24.30 -47.68 47.39
N GLU A 384 -25.46 -48.10 47.90
CA GLU A 384 -26.02 -47.62 49.16
C GLU A 384 -25.93 -48.72 50.21
N TYR A 385 -25.42 -48.38 51.39
CA TYR A 385 -25.11 -49.33 52.46
C TYR A 385 -25.56 -48.79 53.83
N THR A 386 -25.70 -49.70 54.79
CA THR A 386 -25.91 -49.40 56.21
C THR A 386 -24.78 -50.04 57.02
N ALA A 387 -24.11 -49.25 57.86
CA ALA A 387 -23.19 -49.73 58.88
C ALA A 387 -23.88 -49.75 60.23
N SER A 388 -23.62 -50.75 61.08
CA SER A 388 -24.25 -50.88 62.39
C SER A 388 -23.30 -51.37 63.47
N ILE A 389 -23.56 -50.95 64.71
CA ILE A 389 -22.85 -51.40 65.91
C ILE A 389 -23.87 -51.70 67.02
N THR A 390 -23.64 -52.78 67.78
CA THR A 390 -24.58 -53.22 68.83
C THR A 390 -23.89 -53.32 70.19
N VAL A 391 -24.51 -52.75 71.22
CA VAL A 391 -24.04 -52.80 72.63
C VAL A 391 -25.24 -53.09 73.51
N GLU A 392 -25.18 -54.16 74.33
CA GLU A 392 -26.27 -54.55 75.25
C GLU A 392 -27.66 -54.55 74.58
N GLU A 393 -27.77 -55.22 73.43
CA GLU A 393 -29.00 -55.34 72.61
C GLU A 393 -29.53 -54.04 72.00
N LYS A 394 -28.78 -52.93 72.07
CA LYS A 394 -29.10 -51.66 71.41
C LYS A 394 -28.19 -51.48 70.19
N THR A 395 -28.81 -51.32 69.03
CA THR A 395 -28.10 -51.17 67.75
C THR A 395 -28.23 -49.74 67.25
N ALA A 396 -27.10 -49.10 67.01
CA ALA A 396 -27.03 -47.86 66.23
C ALA A 396 -26.64 -48.17 64.80
N THR A 397 -27.21 -47.44 63.85
CA THR A 397 -27.02 -47.63 62.41
C THR A 397 -26.76 -46.30 61.74
N VAL A 398 -25.86 -46.28 60.77
CA VAL A 398 -25.65 -45.14 59.89
C VAL A 398 -25.71 -45.61 58.44
N ASP A 399 -26.50 -44.90 57.66
CA ASP A 399 -26.61 -45.10 56.22
C ASP A 399 -25.56 -44.28 55.49
N PHE A 400 -24.95 -44.86 54.47
CA PHE A 400 -23.96 -44.17 53.63
C PHE A 400 -24.06 -44.62 52.18
N THR A 401 -23.54 -43.78 51.30
CA THR A 401 -23.54 -44.01 49.86
C THR A 401 -22.13 -43.84 49.34
N ILE A 402 -21.63 -44.85 48.65
CA ILE A 402 -20.43 -44.76 47.83
C ILE A 402 -20.91 -44.37 46.43
N ALA A 403 -20.76 -43.11 46.07
CA ALA A 403 -21.09 -42.64 44.74
C ALA A 403 -20.14 -43.26 43.70
N LYS A 404 -20.63 -43.37 42.48
CA LYS A 404 -19.78 -43.75 41.35
C LYS A 404 -18.66 -42.73 41.18
N ALA A 405 -17.45 -43.19 40.92
CA ALA A 405 -16.33 -42.30 40.67
C ALA A 405 -16.34 -41.78 39.23
N TYR A 406 -15.61 -40.69 39.00
CA TYR A 406 -15.29 -40.28 37.63
C TYR A 406 -13.99 -40.96 37.25
N MET A 407 -14.01 -41.72 36.16
CA MET A 407 -12.77 -42.19 35.56
C MET A 407 -12.20 -41.04 34.74
N THR A 408 -10.92 -40.73 34.91
CA THR A 408 -10.20 -39.85 33.98
C THR A 408 -9.79 -40.71 32.80
N PRO A 409 -10.48 -40.63 31.64
CA PRO A 409 -10.00 -41.33 30.45
C PRO A 409 -8.65 -40.76 30.03
N ASP A 410 -7.88 -41.58 29.31
CA ASP A 410 -6.62 -41.12 28.72
C ASP A 410 -6.86 -39.87 27.85
N PRO A 411 -5.89 -38.93 27.84
CA PRO A 411 -6.00 -37.73 27.03
C PRO A 411 -6.23 -38.13 25.56
N VAL A 412 -7.26 -37.55 24.95
CA VAL A 412 -7.53 -37.73 23.53
C VAL A 412 -6.37 -37.07 22.77
N SER A 413 -5.63 -37.87 22.00
CA SER A 413 -4.59 -37.38 21.09
C SER A 413 -5.17 -36.40 20.07
N GLU A 414 -4.33 -35.53 19.52
CA GLU A 414 -4.73 -34.50 18.55
C GLU A 414 -5.64 -35.05 17.44
N LEU A 415 -6.85 -34.50 17.36
CA LEU A 415 -7.83 -34.79 16.31
C LEU A 415 -7.79 -33.69 15.27
N ASN A 416 -7.86 -34.08 14.00
CA ASN A 416 -7.81 -33.16 12.87
C ASN A 416 -9.09 -33.26 12.05
N ALA A 417 -9.57 -32.11 11.57
CA ALA A 417 -10.68 -32.01 10.64
C ALA A 417 -10.38 -30.95 9.58
N VAL A 418 -11.22 -30.86 8.56
CA VAL A 418 -11.16 -29.80 7.55
C VAL A 418 -12.44 -28.97 7.62
N TYR A 419 -12.34 -27.65 7.44
CA TYR A 419 -13.47 -26.74 7.42
C TYR A 419 -14.62 -27.27 6.53
N GLY A 420 -15.84 -27.30 7.06
CA GLY A 420 -17.02 -27.86 6.40
C GLY A 420 -17.32 -29.34 6.72
N GLN A 421 -16.43 -30.06 7.40
CA GLN A 421 -16.73 -31.39 7.94
C GLN A 421 -17.65 -31.34 9.16
N THR A 422 -18.29 -32.46 9.46
CA THR A 422 -19.09 -32.65 10.68
C THR A 422 -18.31 -33.43 11.73
N LEU A 423 -18.76 -33.39 12.99
CA LEU A 423 -18.19 -34.24 14.05
C LEU A 423 -18.28 -35.73 13.72
N GLY A 424 -19.24 -36.15 12.90
CA GLY A 424 -19.40 -37.53 12.44
C GLY A 424 -18.27 -37.99 11.53
N ASP A 425 -17.56 -37.07 10.88
CA ASP A 425 -16.38 -37.34 10.05
C ASP A 425 -15.09 -37.46 10.88
N VAL A 426 -15.11 -37.00 12.13
CA VAL A 426 -13.96 -37.02 13.05
C VAL A 426 -14.04 -38.26 13.95
N THR A 427 -13.16 -39.22 13.69
CA THR A 427 -13.12 -40.48 14.45
C THR A 427 -12.50 -40.26 15.83
N LEU A 428 -13.28 -40.52 16.90
CA LEU A 428 -12.79 -40.53 18.28
C LEU A 428 -11.87 -41.75 18.50
N PRO A 429 -10.82 -41.63 19.35
CA PRO A 429 -9.89 -42.72 19.58
C PRO A 429 -10.53 -43.90 20.32
N THR A 430 -9.91 -45.07 20.21
CA THR A 430 -10.25 -46.23 21.05
C THR A 430 -9.86 -45.95 22.50
N ALA A 431 -10.77 -46.14 23.45
CA ALA A 431 -10.46 -45.97 24.87
C ALA A 431 -10.03 -47.29 25.52
N ASN A 432 -9.20 -47.21 26.56
CA ASN A 432 -8.60 -48.38 27.21
C ASN A 432 -9.58 -49.17 28.10
N ASP A 433 -10.53 -48.49 28.78
CA ASP A 433 -11.57 -49.14 29.61
C ASP A 433 -12.93 -48.41 29.52
N GLY A 434 -13.39 -48.18 28.28
CA GLY A 434 -14.70 -47.58 28.01
C GLY A 434 -14.90 -47.28 26.53
N SER A 435 -15.83 -46.38 26.21
CA SER A 435 -16.09 -45.90 24.85
C SER A 435 -16.31 -44.40 24.80
N TRP A 436 -15.92 -43.78 23.69
CA TRP A 436 -16.18 -42.37 23.40
C TRP A 436 -17.35 -42.22 22.44
N THR A 437 -18.17 -41.19 22.61
CA THR A 437 -19.24 -40.83 21.67
C THR A 437 -19.43 -39.32 21.64
N TRP A 438 -19.44 -38.70 20.46
CA TRP A 438 -19.78 -37.29 20.32
C TRP A 438 -21.21 -37.04 20.78
N LYS A 439 -21.42 -35.96 21.54
CA LYS A 439 -22.75 -35.64 22.09
C LYS A 439 -23.78 -35.33 20.99
N ASP A 440 -23.36 -34.66 19.92
CA ASP A 440 -24.21 -34.23 18.79
C ASP A 440 -23.58 -34.58 17.42
N ALA A 441 -23.23 -35.86 17.22
CA ALA A 441 -22.31 -36.33 16.19
C ALA A 441 -22.66 -36.00 14.72
N LEU A 442 -23.93 -36.10 14.31
CA LEU A 442 -24.25 -36.25 12.87
C LEU A 442 -24.62 -34.96 12.13
N THR A 443 -24.77 -33.82 12.83
CA THR A 443 -25.19 -32.55 12.19
C THR A 443 -24.36 -31.34 12.60
N THR A 444 -23.49 -31.49 13.59
CA THR A 444 -22.65 -30.40 14.10
C THR A 444 -21.42 -30.25 13.21
N LEU A 445 -21.25 -29.08 12.60
CA LEU A 445 -20.03 -28.72 11.86
C LEU A 445 -18.87 -28.50 12.83
N VAL A 446 -17.65 -28.82 12.37
CA VAL A 446 -16.42 -28.64 13.17
C VAL A 446 -16.01 -27.18 13.38
N GLY A 447 -16.74 -26.20 12.83
CA GLY A 447 -16.48 -24.78 13.06
C GLY A 447 -15.47 -24.18 12.08
N ASN A 448 -14.91 -23.02 12.45
CA ASN A 448 -13.95 -22.29 11.62
C ASN A 448 -12.57 -22.97 11.68
N ALA A 449 -11.69 -22.63 10.75
CA ALA A 449 -10.31 -23.10 10.79
C ALA A 449 -9.58 -22.55 12.02
N GLY A 450 -8.87 -23.42 12.73
CA GLY A 450 -8.29 -23.13 14.05
C GLY A 450 -8.60 -24.24 15.06
N ILE A 451 -8.38 -23.94 16.34
CA ILE A 451 -8.67 -24.88 17.42
C ILE A 451 -10.12 -24.68 17.86
N GLU A 452 -10.95 -25.68 17.62
CA GLU A 452 -12.35 -25.69 17.99
C GLU A 452 -12.59 -26.75 19.09
N THR A 453 -13.56 -26.52 19.98
CA THR A 453 -13.77 -27.37 21.16
C THR A 453 -15.18 -27.93 21.19
N PHE A 454 -15.31 -29.26 21.28
CA PHE A 454 -16.58 -29.97 21.22
C PHE A 454 -16.75 -30.95 22.37
N LYS A 455 -18.00 -31.24 22.75
CA LYS A 455 -18.30 -32.17 23.84
C LYS A 455 -18.40 -33.62 23.35
N ALA A 456 -17.56 -34.49 23.90
CA ALA A 456 -17.67 -35.94 23.78
C ALA A 456 -17.99 -36.56 25.15
N VAL A 457 -18.81 -37.61 25.15
CA VAL A 457 -19.14 -38.40 26.34
C VAL A 457 -18.23 -39.63 26.35
N PHE A 458 -17.47 -39.79 27.42
CA PHE A 458 -16.76 -41.03 27.72
C PHE A 458 -17.59 -41.91 28.66
N THR A 459 -17.85 -43.15 28.26
CA THR A 459 -18.61 -44.13 29.03
C THR A 459 -17.69 -45.26 29.49
N PRO A 460 -17.33 -45.34 30.79
CA PRO A 460 -16.51 -46.42 31.35
C PRO A 460 -17.16 -47.80 31.25
N SER A 461 -16.37 -48.88 31.17
CA SER A 461 -16.90 -50.26 31.10
C SER A 461 -17.51 -50.74 32.42
N SER A 462 -17.01 -50.24 33.56
CA SER A 462 -17.48 -50.63 34.89
C SER A 462 -18.66 -49.77 35.36
N ALA A 463 -19.67 -50.41 35.93
CA ALA A 463 -20.83 -49.74 36.50
C ALA A 463 -20.50 -48.87 37.73
N ASN A 464 -19.31 -49.00 38.33
CA ASN A 464 -18.86 -48.19 39.47
C ASN A 464 -18.36 -46.79 39.08
N TYR A 465 -18.29 -46.47 37.79
CA TYR A 465 -17.90 -45.15 37.30
C TYR A 465 -19.04 -44.45 36.56
N THR A 466 -19.04 -43.13 36.63
CA THR A 466 -19.98 -42.25 35.93
C THR A 466 -19.41 -41.90 34.55
N ALA A 467 -20.27 -41.85 33.53
CA ALA A 467 -19.89 -41.31 32.24
C ALA A 467 -19.53 -39.81 32.39
N VAL A 468 -18.46 -39.37 31.74
CA VAL A 468 -17.96 -37.99 31.86
C VAL A 468 -18.03 -37.30 30.51
N GLU A 469 -18.52 -36.06 30.52
CA GLU A 469 -18.44 -35.17 29.37
C GLU A 469 -17.08 -34.47 29.37
N GLN A 470 -16.39 -34.48 28.24
CA GLN A 470 -15.13 -33.76 28.07
C GLN A 470 -15.17 -32.87 26.85
N ASP A 471 -14.47 -31.75 27.00
CA ASP A 471 -14.13 -30.83 25.93
C ASP A 471 -12.95 -31.43 25.15
N ILE A 472 -13.21 -31.84 23.92
CA ILE A 472 -12.22 -32.36 22.99
C ILE A 472 -11.91 -31.27 21.97
N THR A 473 -10.63 -30.92 21.89
CA THR A 473 -10.13 -29.98 20.89
C THR A 473 -9.92 -30.67 19.56
N ILE A 474 -10.41 -30.06 18.49
CA ILE A 474 -10.16 -30.47 17.11
C ILE A 474 -9.36 -29.36 16.44
N ASN A 475 -8.27 -29.73 15.80
CA ASN A 475 -7.51 -28.83 14.93
C ASN A 475 -8.17 -28.82 13.54
N VAL A 476 -8.89 -27.75 13.23
CA VAL A 476 -9.61 -27.59 11.96
C VAL A 476 -8.68 -26.92 10.96
N ALA A 477 -8.21 -27.70 9.99
CA ALA A 477 -7.48 -27.19 8.84
C ALA A 477 -8.42 -26.43 7.91
N LYS A 478 -7.88 -25.43 7.20
CA LYS A 478 -8.60 -24.74 6.13
C LYS A 478 -8.96 -25.70 5.01
N ALA A 479 -10.12 -25.49 4.39
CA ALA A 479 -10.55 -26.23 3.21
C ALA A 479 -9.94 -25.67 1.92
N ASP A 480 -9.81 -26.52 0.90
CA ASP A 480 -9.47 -26.04 -0.44
C ASP A 480 -10.73 -25.47 -1.13
N PRO A 481 -10.67 -24.25 -1.68
CA PRO A 481 -11.81 -23.65 -2.34
C PRO A 481 -12.09 -24.32 -3.69
N THR A 482 -13.35 -24.31 -4.13
CA THR A 482 -13.77 -24.74 -5.48
C THR A 482 -14.29 -23.56 -6.27
N PRO A 483 -13.41 -22.67 -6.80
CA PRO A 483 -13.85 -21.54 -7.62
C PRO A 483 -14.53 -22.00 -8.91
N ASP A 484 -15.42 -21.17 -9.46
CA ASP A 484 -16.00 -21.39 -10.78
C ASP A 484 -14.91 -21.46 -11.85
N ALA A 485 -15.12 -22.29 -12.87
CA ALA A 485 -14.17 -22.44 -13.97
C ALA A 485 -14.01 -21.13 -14.75
N VAL A 486 -12.78 -20.61 -14.82
CA VAL A 486 -12.46 -19.44 -15.65
C VAL A 486 -12.30 -19.87 -17.10
N THR A 487 -13.12 -19.34 -17.99
CA THR A 487 -13.11 -19.65 -19.43
C THR A 487 -13.25 -18.36 -20.25
N GLY A 488 -12.80 -18.40 -21.50
CA GLY A 488 -12.99 -17.30 -22.46
C GLY A 488 -12.07 -16.10 -22.26
N LEU A 489 -10.90 -16.28 -21.64
CA LEU A 489 -9.87 -15.24 -21.57
C LEU A 489 -9.21 -15.09 -22.95
N THR A 490 -9.24 -13.88 -23.51
CA THR A 490 -8.63 -13.56 -24.80
C THR A 490 -7.72 -12.34 -24.69
N ALA A 491 -6.67 -12.29 -25.52
CA ALA A 491 -5.75 -11.16 -25.60
C ALA A 491 -5.19 -11.01 -27.02
N ASP A 492 -4.89 -9.79 -27.44
CA ASP A 492 -4.18 -9.56 -28.70
C ASP A 492 -2.68 -9.90 -28.55
N TYR A 493 -2.04 -10.37 -29.62
CA TYR A 493 -0.60 -10.64 -29.61
C TYR A 493 0.23 -9.40 -29.22
N GLY A 494 1.18 -9.59 -28.30
CA GLY A 494 2.07 -8.53 -27.80
C GLY A 494 1.58 -7.81 -26.54
N LYS A 495 0.40 -8.15 -26.02
CA LYS A 495 -0.08 -7.69 -24.70
C LYS A 495 0.56 -8.46 -23.54
N THR A 496 0.32 -7.98 -22.34
CA THR A 496 0.74 -8.63 -21.09
C THR A 496 -0.46 -9.20 -20.35
N LEU A 497 -0.21 -10.09 -19.38
CA LEU A 497 -1.28 -10.62 -18.53
C LEU A 497 -2.04 -9.54 -17.75
N ALA A 498 -1.40 -8.40 -17.45
CA ALA A 498 -2.04 -7.24 -16.83
C ALA A 498 -3.20 -6.67 -17.68
N ASP A 499 -3.17 -6.89 -19.00
CA ASP A 499 -4.21 -6.44 -19.93
C ASP A 499 -5.40 -7.42 -20.01
N VAL A 500 -5.27 -8.62 -19.42
CA VAL A 500 -6.30 -9.68 -19.42
C VAL A 500 -7.05 -9.66 -18.10
N ALA A 501 -8.28 -9.15 -18.12
CA ALA A 501 -9.13 -9.06 -16.93
C ALA A 501 -9.54 -10.46 -16.43
N LEU A 502 -9.31 -10.71 -15.13
CA LEU A 502 -9.72 -11.93 -14.44
C LEU A 502 -11.02 -11.73 -13.65
N PRO A 503 -11.83 -12.80 -13.44
CA PRO A 503 -12.98 -12.75 -12.54
C PRO A 503 -12.61 -12.41 -11.09
N ASN A 504 -13.60 -12.00 -10.30
CA ASN A 504 -13.37 -11.64 -8.89
C ASN A 504 -12.72 -12.78 -8.09
N GLY A 505 -11.75 -12.45 -7.24
CA GLY A 505 -10.96 -13.39 -6.46
C GLY A 505 -9.74 -13.98 -7.18
N TRP A 506 -9.60 -13.81 -8.50
CA TRP A 506 -8.43 -14.27 -9.25
C TRP A 506 -7.41 -13.15 -9.50
N ALA A 507 -6.13 -13.49 -9.40
CA ALA A 507 -5.01 -12.61 -9.75
C ALA A 507 -3.92 -13.38 -10.51
N TRP A 508 -3.32 -12.76 -11.53
CA TRP A 508 -2.14 -13.31 -12.21
C TRP A 508 -0.93 -13.29 -11.28
N ASP A 509 -0.17 -14.37 -11.24
CA ASP A 509 1.03 -14.46 -10.39
C ASP A 509 2.16 -13.55 -10.90
N ALA A 510 2.21 -13.32 -12.22
CA ALA A 510 3.20 -12.48 -12.88
C ALA A 510 2.57 -11.59 -13.97
N PRO A 511 1.83 -10.52 -13.59
CA PRO A 511 1.02 -9.73 -14.52
C PRO A 511 1.83 -9.03 -15.63
N ALA A 512 3.13 -8.78 -15.43
CA ALA A 512 3.99 -8.19 -16.46
C ALA A 512 4.45 -9.17 -17.55
N THR A 513 4.08 -10.46 -17.45
CA THR A 513 4.47 -11.50 -18.42
C THR A 513 3.73 -11.30 -19.75
N SER A 514 4.42 -11.53 -20.87
CA SER A 514 3.81 -11.53 -22.21
C SER A 514 2.84 -12.70 -22.37
N VAL A 515 1.72 -12.45 -23.07
CA VAL A 515 0.72 -13.49 -23.39
C VAL A 515 1.23 -14.54 -24.39
N GLY A 516 2.41 -14.34 -24.98
CA GLY A 516 3.05 -15.32 -25.86
C GLY A 516 2.58 -15.25 -27.32
N ASN A 517 2.78 -16.36 -28.04
CA ASN A 517 2.39 -16.48 -29.45
C ASN A 517 0.89 -16.68 -29.61
N VAL A 518 0.34 -16.36 -30.78
CA VAL A 518 -1.05 -16.63 -31.16
C VAL A 518 -1.39 -18.11 -30.92
N GLY A 519 -2.55 -18.34 -30.30
CA GLY A 519 -2.99 -19.64 -29.81
C GLY A 519 -3.22 -19.67 -28.30
N ASP A 520 -3.45 -20.87 -27.77
CA ASP A 520 -3.73 -21.07 -26.35
C ASP A 520 -2.43 -21.15 -25.55
N ASN A 521 -2.29 -20.28 -24.56
CA ASN A 521 -1.15 -20.24 -23.65
C ASN A 521 -1.66 -20.33 -22.20
N ALA A 522 -0.98 -21.11 -21.37
CA ALA A 522 -1.38 -21.35 -19.99
C ALA A 522 -0.48 -20.55 -19.03
N PHE A 523 -1.10 -19.84 -18.08
CA PHE A 523 -0.39 -18.97 -17.15
C PHE A 523 -0.89 -19.17 -15.72
N ALA A 524 0.03 -19.18 -14.76
CA ALA A 524 -0.30 -19.32 -13.36
C ALA A 524 -1.10 -18.12 -12.84
N ALA A 525 -2.23 -18.41 -12.20
CA ALA A 525 -3.03 -17.47 -11.45
C ALA A 525 -3.38 -18.04 -10.07
N THR A 526 -3.52 -17.14 -9.10
CA THR A 526 -3.91 -17.47 -7.74
C THR A 526 -5.35 -17.01 -7.50
N TYR A 527 -6.21 -17.93 -7.08
CA TYR A 527 -7.53 -17.63 -6.53
C TYR A 527 -7.44 -17.41 -5.02
N THR A 528 -7.92 -16.26 -4.57
CA THR A 528 -8.07 -15.88 -3.17
C THR A 528 -9.57 -15.77 -2.86
N PRO A 529 -10.14 -16.71 -2.09
CA PRO A 529 -11.52 -16.63 -1.62
C PRO A 529 -11.74 -15.42 -0.70
N ASP A 530 -12.96 -14.89 -0.64
CA ASP A 530 -13.30 -13.81 0.29
C ASP A 530 -13.11 -14.24 1.77
N ASP A 531 -13.42 -15.50 2.09
CA ASP A 531 -13.18 -16.12 3.40
C ASP A 531 -11.79 -16.75 3.48
N THR A 532 -10.78 -15.89 3.58
CA THR A 532 -9.38 -16.31 3.78
C THR A 532 -9.10 -16.89 5.18
N ALA A 533 -10.03 -16.77 6.12
CA ALA A 533 -9.89 -17.37 7.45
C ALA A 533 -10.07 -18.89 7.37
N ASN A 534 -11.02 -19.36 6.56
CA ASN A 534 -11.42 -20.77 6.51
C ASN A 534 -10.99 -21.53 5.25
N TYR A 535 -10.62 -20.83 4.16
CA TYR A 535 -10.17 -21.46 2.91
C TYR A 535 -8.69 -21.16 2.60
N ASN A 536 -8.02 -22.14 1.99
CA ASN A 536 -6.69 -21.97 1.39
C ASN A 536 -6.77 -21.12 0.12
N THR A 537 -5.64 -20.56 -0.30
CA THR A 537 -5.48 -20.01 -1.66
C THR A 537 -5.26 -21.16 -2.64
N PHE A 538 -5.82 -21.05 -3.85
CA PHE A 538 -5.76 -22.08 -4.87
C PHE A 538 -5.02 -21.57 -6.11
N ASN A 539 -3.95 -22.24 -6.52
CA ASN A 539 -3.17 -21.89 -7.70
C ASN A 539 -3.54 -22.81 -8.86
N GLN A 540 -3.76 -22.21 -10.03
CA GLN A 540 -4.06 -22.94 -11.26
C GLN A 540 -3.53 -22.18 -12.47
N ASP A 541 -3.11 -22.94 -13.49
CA ASP A 541 -2.83 -22.38 -14.80
C ASP A 541 -4.15 -22.09 -15.54
N LEU A 542 -4.40 -20.82 -15.86
CA LEU A 542 -5.52 -20.38 -16.67
C LEU A 542 -5.08 -20.23 -18.13
N THR A 543 -5.92 -20.69 -19.05
CA THR A 543 -5.66 -20.58 -20.49
C THR A 543 -6.12 -19.23 -21.02
N VAL A 544 -5.21 -18.51 -21.68
CA VAL A 544 -5.49 -17.29 -22.46
C VAL A 544 -5.35 -17.62 -23.94
N THR A 545 -6.42 -17.41 -24.70
CA THR A 545 -6.39 -17.52 -26.17
C THR A 545 -5.88 -16.22 -26.77
N VAL A 546 -4.66 -16.25 -27.29
CA VAL A 546 -4.04 -15.10 -27.95
C VAL A 546 -4.48 -15.04 -29.41
N VAL A 547 -5.01 -13.89 -29.82
CA VAL A 547 -5.48 -13.64 -31.18
C VAL A 547 -4.51 -12.72 -31.94
N PRO A 548 -4.41 -12.84 -33.29
CA PRO A 548 -3.62 -11.93 -34.10
C PRO A 548 -4.17 -10.49 -34.01
N VAL A 549 -3.27 -9.52 -34.09
CA VAL A 549 -3.65 -8.10 -34.25
C VAL A 549 -4.41 -7.90 -35.56
N ASP A 550 -5.40 -7.00 -35.58
CA ASP A 550 -6.10 -6.59 -36.80
C ASP A 550 -5.17 -5.90 -37.81
N LYS A 551 -5.13 -6.41 -39.05
CA LYS A 551 -4.26 -5.92 -40.13
C LYS A 551 -5.05 -5.36 -41.33
N THR A 552 -6.34 -5.08 -41.15
CA THR A 552 -7.20 -4.58 -42.24
C THR A 552 -6.61 -3.34 -42.91
N ALA A 553 -6.16 -2.35 -42.13
CA ALA A 553 -5.54 -1.13 -42.65
C ALA A 553 -4.21 -1.39 -43.41
N LEU A 554 -3.42 -2.38 -42.97
CA LEU A 554 -2.20 -2.77 -43.67
C LEU A 554 -2.51 -3.41 -45.02
N ASN A 555 -3.52 -4.29 -45.06
CA ASN A 555 -3.98 -4.91 -46.30
C ASN A 555 -4.50 -3.89 -47.33
N ASP A 556 -5.27 -2.89 -46.88
CA ASP A 556 -5.75 -1.80 -47.73
C ASP A 556 -4.59 -0.97 -48.29
N THR A 557 -3.58 -0.68 -47.45
CA THR A 557 -2.39 0.06 -47.85
C THR A 557 -1.56 -0.71 -48.89
N LEU A 558 -1.37 -2.02 -48.68
CA LEU A 558 -0.70 -2.90 -49.64
C LEU A 558 -1.47 -2.98 -50.97
N THR A 559 -2.80 -2.99 -50.92
CA THR A 559 -3.64 -2.98 -52.13
C THR A 559 -3.37 -1.71 -52.94
N ASN A 560 -3.34 -0.54 -52.30
CA ASN A 560 -3.02 0.73 -52.97
C ASN A 560 -1.59 0.75 -53.56
N ALA A 561 -0.61 0.19 -52.84
CA ALA A 561 0.76 0.10 -53.31
C ALA A 561 0.90 -0.82 -54.53
N ASN A 562 0.26 -1.99 -54.50
CA ASN A 562 0.22 -2.91 -55.64
C ASN A 562 -0.48 -2.27 -56.86
N ASN A 563 -1.58 -1.56 -56.65
CA ASN A 563 -2.26 -0.84 -57.73
C ASN A 563 -1.34 0.18 -58.39
N TYR A 564 -0.52 0.90 -57.62
CA TYR A 564 0.46 1.83 -58.20
C TYR A 564 1.61 1.09 -58.90
N LEU A 565 2.16 0.04 -58.30
CA LEU A 565 3.19 -0.80 -58.93
C LEU A 565 2.73 -1.33 -60.30
N ASP A 566 1.47 -1.75 -60.40
CA ASP A 566 0.88 -2.23 -61.65
C ASP A 566 0.88 -1.19 -62.77
N THR A 567 0.83 0.11 -62.44
CA THR A 567 0.90 1.19 -63.43
C THR A 567 2.30 1.42 -63.99
N ILE A 568 3.36 1.05 -63.25
CA ILE A 568 4.75 1.36 -63.62
C ILE A 568 5.57 0.13 -64.03
N LYS A 569 5.22 -1.07 -63.57
CA LYS A 569 6.07 -2.27 -63.66
C LYS A 569 6.38 -2.79 -65.06
N ASN A 570 5.56 -2.43 -66.06
CA ASN A 570 5.72 -2.88 -67.44
C ASN A 570 6.48 -1.87 -68.32
N ASP A 571 6.80 -0.70 -67.77
CA ASP A 571 7.58 0.32 -68.48
C ASP A 571 9.07 0.11 -68.20
N ALA A 572 9.87 0.02 -69.27
CA ALA A 572 11.30 -0.21 -69.16
C ALA A 572 12.04 0.96 -68.49
N ASP A 573 11.51 2.18 -68.61
CA ASP A 573 12.14 3.37 -68.04
C ASP A 573 11.94 3.45 -66.52
N TYR A 574 10.93 2.77 -65.99
CA TYR A 574 10.61 2.73 -64.55
C TYR A 574 11.11 1.46 -63.85
N ALA A 575 12.05 0.72 -64.48
CA ALA A 575 12.54 -0.56 -63.94
C ALA A 575 13.08 -0.45 -62.51
N THR A 576 13.87 0.59 -62.20
CA THR A 576 14.41 0.83 -60.85
C THR A 576 13.31 1.14 -59.82
N PRO A 577 12.49 2.21 -59.96
CA PRO A 577 11.46 2.52 -58.97
C PRO A 577 10.41 1.41 -58.82
N SER A 578 10.10 0.68 -59.91
CA SER A 578 9.23 -0.50 -59.85
C SER A 578 9.85 -1.64 -59.04
N SER A 579 11.14 -1.93 -59.23
CA SER A 579 11.85 -2.99 -58.49
C SER A 579 11.92 -2.66 -56.99
N ASP A 580 12.24 -1.41 -56.65
CA ASP A 580 12.35 -0.96 -55.27
C ASP A 580 10.99 -1.01 -54.55
N LEU A 581 9.92 -0.54 -55.21
CA LEU A 581 8.56 -0.64 -54.68
C LEU A 581 8.10 -2.10 -54.53
N SER A 582 8.38 -2.96 -55.50
CA SER A 582 8.06 -4.39 -55.42
C SER A 582 8.79 -5.09 -54.26
N THR A 583 10.03 -4.69 -53.99
CA THR A 583 10.81 -5.20 -52.85
C THR A 583 10.18 -4.77 -51.53
N ALA A 584 9.84 -3.49 -51.38
CA ALA A 584 9.18 -2.97 -50.18
C ALA A 584 7.82 -3.65 -49.93
N ILE A 585 7.00 -3.82 -50.98
CA ILE A 585 5.73 -4.55 -50.90
C ILE A 585 5.96 -5.99 -50.42
N SER A 586 6.97 -6.68 -50.95
CA SER A 586 7.28 -8.07 -50.56
C SER A 586 7.69 -8.17 -49.08
N THR A 587 8.51 -7.24 -48.59
CA THR A 587 8.91 -7.17 -47.18
C THR A 587 7.69 -6.95 -46.28
N VAL A 588 6.81 -6.02 -46.65
CA VAL A 588 5.62 -5.69 -45.87
C VAL A 588 4.56 -6.81 -45.93
N ASN A 589 4.47 -7.53 -47.03
CA ASN A 589 3.59 -8.69 -47.15
C ASN A 589 3.96 -9.82 -46.17
N ALA A 590 5.24 -9.96 -45.82
CA ALA A 590 5.67 -10.91 -44.79
C ALA A 590 5.11 -10.55 -43.39
N VAL A 591 4.90 -9.26 -43.09
CA VAL A 591 4.25 -8.79 -41.85
C VAL A 591 2.76 -9.10 -41.88
N LEU A 592 2.10 -8.92 -43.04
CA LEU A 592 0.69 -9.23 -43.23
C LEU A 592 0.40 -10.72 -42.93
N THR A 593 1.22 -11.63 -43.43
CA THR A 593 1.02 -13.08 -43.29
C THR A 593 1.49 -13.67 -41.95
N ASN A 594 2.22 -12.92 -41.12
CA ASN A 594 2.74 -13.41 -39.84
C ASN A 594 1.78 -13.08 -38.69
N ASP A 595 1.08 -14.06 -38.14
CA ASP A 595 0.12 -13.86 -37.05
C ASP A 595 0.75 -13.32 -35.74
N ASN A 596 2.05 -13.53 -35.55
CA ASN A 596 2.81 -13.08 -34.37
C ASN A 596 3.52 -11.75 -34.63
N VAL A 597 2.74 -10.70 -34.89
CA VAL A 597 3.25 -9.32 -35.07
C VAL A 597 2.52 -8.36 -34.14
N THR A 598 3.27 -7.43 -33.57
CA THR A 598 2.74 -6.40 -32.67
C THR A 598 2.04 -5.28 -33.44
N GLU A 599 1.13 -4.55 -32.78
CA GLU A 599 0.50 -3.33 -33.33
C GLU A 599 1.55 -2.32 -33.86
N ALA A 600 2.67 -2.16 -33.14
CA ALA A 600 3.76 -1.26 -33.55
C ALA A 600 4.45 -1.72 -34.85
N GLN A 601 4.66 -3.03 -35.03
CA GLN A 601 5.23 -3.57 -36.27
C GLN A 601 4.26 -3.40 -37.46
N VAL A 602 2.95 -3.58 -37.23
CA VAL A 602 1.93 -3.32 -38.26
C VAL A 602 1.92 -1.85 -38.66
N ALA A 603 1.95 -0.93 -37.68
CA ALA A 603 1.99 0.52 -37.94
C ALA A 603 3.26 0.96 -38.70
N GLN A 604 4.42 0.38 -38.34
CA GLN A 604 5.67 0.65 -39.06
C GLN A 604 5.60 0.14 -40.51
N ALA A 605 5.07 -1.06 -40.73
CA ALA A 605 4.93 -1.63 -42.07
C ALA A 605 4.01 -0.78 -42.98
N ILE A 606 2.94 -0.19 -42.43
CA ILE A 606 2.09 0.80 -43.12
C ILE A 606 2.90 2.03 -43.52
N THR A 607 3.73 2.54 -42.61
CA THR A 607 4.57 3.73 -42.87
C THR A 607 5.59 3.45 -43.97
N ASP A 608 6.27 2.29 -43.89
CA ASP A 608 7.32 1.90 -44.81
C ASP A 608 6.80 1.78 -46.25
N VAL A 609 5.65 1.11 -46.45
CA VAL A 609 5.08 0.95 -47.80
C VAL A 609 4.56 2.29 -48.36
N ASN A 610 3.98 3.17 -47.53
CA ASN A 610 3.54 4.49 -47.98
C ASN A 610 4.72 5.39 -48.40
N ASN A 611 5.82 5.32 -47.66
CA ASN A 611 7.05 6.02 -48.01
C ASN A 611 7.62 5.46 -49.32
N ALA A 612 7.65 4.14 -49.49
CA ALA A 612 8.11 3.52 -50.74
C ALA A 612 7.27 3.94 -51.95
N VAL A 613 5.94 4.00 -51.82
CA VAL A 613 5.06 4.51 -52.89
C VAL A 613 5.34 5.98 -53.19
N THR A 614 5.58 6.80 -52.16
CA THR A 614 5.89 8.22 -52.33
C THR A 614 7.22 8.42 -53.05
N THR A 615 8.25 7.68 -52.66
CA THR A 615 9.56 7.68 -53.32
C THR A 615 9.42 7.25 -54.78
N ALA A 616 8.75 6.12 -55.05
CA ALA A 616 8.55 5.63 -56.41
C ALA A 616 7.82 6.67 -57.30
N LYS A 617 6.81 7.37 -56.78
CA LYS A 617 6.13 8.47 -57.50
C LYS A 617 7.07 9.63 -57.81
N SER A 618 7.92 10.01 -56.87
CA SER A 618 8.90 11.07 -57.06
C SER A 618 9.95 10.68 -58.10
N ASP A 619 10.46 9.45 -58.05
CA ASP A 619 11.46 8.94 -58.99
C ASP A 619 10.90 8.85 -60.41
N VAL A 620 9.66 8.35 -60.57
CA VAL A 620 8.97 8.34 -61.86
C VAL A 620 8.79 9.76 -62.40
N LYS A 621 8.39 10.71 -61.56
CA LYS A 621 8.29 12.12 -61.98
C LYS A 621 9.65 12.68 -62.43
N ASP A 622 10.74 12.40 -61.72
CA ASP A 622 12.07 12.89 -62.08
C ASP A 622 12.56 12.28 -63.41
N ILE A 623 12.26 11.01 -63.66
CA ILE A 623 12.53 10.32 -64.93
C ILE A 623 11.76 10.99 -66.08
N ASP A 624 10.46 11.24 -65.91
CA ASP A 624 9.62 11.88 -66.92
C ASP A 624 10.07 13.33 -67.19
N ASP A 625 10.34 14.11 -66.15
CA ASP A 625 10.85 15.48 -66.28
C ASP A 625 12.21 15.50 -67.02
N THR A 626 13.07 14.51 -66.76
CA THR A 626 14.35 14.36 -67.45
C THR A 626 14.16 14.02 -68.93
N LYS A 627 13.19 13.16 -69.28
CA LYS A 627 12.85 12.84 -70.67
C LYS A 627 12.34 14.06 -71.42
N ASP A 628 11.43 14.83 -70.82
CA ASP A 628 10.87 16.05 -71.41
C ASP A 628 11.97 17.09 -71.66
N ALA A 629 12.83 17.33 -70.66
CA ALA A 629 13.97 18.22 -70.80
C ALA A 629 14.97 17.74 -71.87
N GLN A 630 15.22 16.43 -71.98
CA GLN A 630 16.10 15.86 -72.99
C GLN A 630 15.52 16.02 -74.40
N ALA A 631 14.20 15.88 -74.58
CA ALA A 631 13.54 16.10 -75.86
C ALA A 631 13.75 17.54 -76.37
N VAL A 632 13.61 18.53 -75.48
CA VAL A 632 13.91 19.95 -75.78
C VAL A 632 15.39 20.17 -76.04
N THR A 633 16.27 19.57 -75.22
CA THR A 633 17.73 19.63 -75.41
C THR A 633 18.13 19.12 -76.79
N ASN A 634 17.55 18.01 -77.24
CA ASN A 634 17.80 17.47 -78.58
C ASN A 634 17.32 18.40 -79.69
N LYS A 635 16.16 19.06 -79.53
CA LYS A 635 15.67 20.09 -80.47
C LYS A 635 16.63 21.27 -80.58
N ILE A 636 17.10 21.80 -79.45
CA ILE A 636 18.05 22.92 -79.42
C ILE A 636 19.41 22.51 -80.01
N ASN A 637 19.90 21.32 -79.67
CA ASN A 637 21.16 20.82 -80.20
C ASN A 637 21.13 20.60 -81.72
N ALA A 638 19.96 20.35 -82.31
CA ALA A 638 19.77 20.23 -83.75
C ALA A 638 19.77 21.58 -84.50
N LEU A 639 19.73 22.72 -83.80
CA LEU A 639 19.79 24.03 -84.44
C LEU A 639 21.12 24.25 -85.18
N THR A 640 21.02 24.95 -86.30
CA THR A 640 22.13 25.43 -87.11
C THR A 640 23.14 26.19 -86.25
N ALA A 641 24.44 25.94 -86.47
CA ALA A 641 25.50 26.63 -85.73
C ALA A 641 25.41 28.15 -85.95
N ALA A 642 25.65 28.94 -84.90
CA ALA A 642 25.35 30.37 -84.87
C ALA A 642 25.99 31.15 -86.03
N GLU A 643 27.21 30.79 -86.45
CA GLU A 643 27.92 31.41 -87.56
C GLU A 643 27.30 31.15 -88.94
N ASN A 644 26.37 30.20 -89.05
CA ASN A 644 25.72 29.80 -90.31
C ASN A 644 24.20 30.08 -90.32
N VAL A 645 23.66 30.71 -89.27
CA VAL A 645 22.23 31.01 -89.17
C VAL A 645 21.81 32.01 -90.25
N SER A 646 20.66 31.74 -90.86
CA SER A 646 20.01 32.58 -91.88
C SER A 646 18.53 32.78 -91.57
N THR A 647 17.86 33.60 -92.37
CA THR A 647 16.41 33.84 -92.26
C THR A 647 15.56 32.60 -92.54
N ALA A 648 16.12 31.54 -93.15
CA ALA A 648 15.44 30.26 -93.33
C ALA A 648 15.29 29.45 -92.03
N ASP A 649 16.19 29.65 -91.05
CA ASP A 649 16.24 28.90 -89.79
C ASP A 649 15.21 29.40 -88.76
N LYS A 650 14.49 30.50 -89.07
CA LYS A 650 13.57 31.19 -88.16
C LYS A 650 12.57 30.27 -87.48
N THR A 651 11.91 29.42 -88.27
CA THR A 651 10.86 28.53 -87.76
C THR A 651 11.40 27.54 -86.73
N ASP A 652 12.60 27.00 -86.97
CA ASP A 652 13.19 25.99 -86.09
C ASP A 652 13.69 26.61 -84.77
N ILE A 653 14.27 27.82 -84.83
CA ILE A 653 14.73 28.57 -83.65
C ILE A 653 13.54 28.99 -82.79
N GLU A 654 12.48 29.56 -83.38
CA GLU A 654 11.26 29.94 -82.66
C GLU A 654 10.56 28.71 -82.05
N ALA A 655 10.50 27.59 -82.77
CA ALA A 655 9.95 26.34 -82.26
C ALA A 655 10.76 25.76 -81.09
N ALA A 656 12.10 25.88 -81.13
CA ALA A 656 12.97 25.46 -80.03
C ALA A 656 12.77 26.34 -78.78
N ARG A 657 12.60 27.66 -78.95
CA ARG A 657 12.28 28.57 -77.83
C ARG A 657 10.91 28.27 -77.23
N ALA A 658 9.88 28.12 -78.05
CA ALA A 658 8.54 27.78 -77.56
C ALA A 658 8.55 26.45 -76.78
N ALA A 659 9.24 25.43 -77.30
CA ALA A 659 9.38 24.14 -76.61
C ALA A 659 10.14 24.27 -75.28
N TYR A 660 11.15 25.13 -75.19
CA TYR A 660 11.83 25.42 -73.92
C TYR A 660 10.92 26.17 -72.94
N ASP A 661 10.15 27.16 -73.40
CA ASP A 661 9.29 27.97 -72.54
C ASP A 661 8.11 27.18 -71.95
N ASP A 662 7.61 26.19 -72.69
CA ASP A 662 6.56 25.27 -72.25
C ASP A 662 7.00 24.29 -71.14
N LEU A 663 8.32 24.11 -70.94
CA LEU A 663 8.83 23.27 -69.85
C LEU A 663 8.48 23.85 -68.47
N THR A 664 8.21 22.98 -67.51
CA THR A 664 8.04 23.36 -66.10
C THR A 664 9.38 23.84 -65.50
N VAL A 665 9.32 24.47 -64.32
CA VAL A 665 10.54 24.96 -63.63
C VAL A 665 11.53 23.82 -63.35
N ASP A 666 11.03 22.66 -62.87
CA ASP A 666 11.87 21.50 -62.57
C ASP A 666 12.50 20.93 -63.85
N GLN A 667 11.73 20.86 -64.94
CA GLN A 667 12.22 20.41 -66.25
C GLN A 667 13.27 21.38 -66.83
N LYS A 668 13.05 22.69 -66.72
CA LYS A 668 14.03 23.71 -67.15
C LYS A 668 15.36 23.59 -66.42
N ALA A 669 15.34 23.22 -65.13
CA ALA A 669 16.55 23.00 -64.35
C ALA A 669 17.37 21.78 -64.84
N LYS A 670 16.76 20.86 -65.59
CA LYS A 670 17.44 19.71 -66.22
C LYS A 670 18.04 20.03 -67.59
N VAL A 671 17.71 21.19 -68.19
CA VAL A 671 18.36 21.68 -69.41
C VAL A 671 19.66 22.38 -69.02
N SER A 672 20.78 21.97 -69.63
CA SER A 672 22.09 22.55 -69.29
C SER A 672 22.17 24.03 -69.69
N THR A 673 23.02 24.77 -68.99
CA THR A 673 23.33 26.17 -69.30
C THR A 673 23.88 26.32 -70.72
N ASP A 674 24.74 25.41 -71.15
CA ASP A 674 25.39 25.44 -72.46
C ASP A 674 24.37 25.23 -73.60
N THR A 675 23.37 24.36 -73.39
CA THR A 675 22.27 24.18 -74.34
C THR A 675 21.42 25.45 -74.43
N LEU A 676 21.10 26.09 -73.31
CA LEU A 676 20.36 27.35 -73.31
C LEU A 676 21.17 28.51 -73.94
N GLU A 677 22.48 28.52 -73.74
CA GLU A 677 23.40 29.46 -74.38
C GLU A 677 23.38 29.28 -75.90
N LYS A 678 23.45 28.05 -76.40
CA LYS A 678 23.32 27.75 -77.83
C LYS A 678 22.02 28.28 -78.43
N LEU A 679 20.87 28.13 -77.74
CA LEU A 679 19.60 28.69 -78.20
C LEU A 679 19.65 30.22 -78.29
N THR A 680 20.24 30.87 -77.28
CA THR A 680 20.35 32.33 -77.22
C THR A 680 21.31 32.89 -78.29
N GLU A 681 22.40 32.17 -78.57
CA GLU A 681 23.32 32.50 -79.66
C GLU A 681 22.64 32.37 -81.03
N ALA A 682 21.87 31.30 -81.24
CA ALA A 682 21.09 31.11 -82.47
C ALA A 682 20.05 32.22 -82.68
N GLU A 683 19.34 32.64 -81.63
CA GLU A 683 18.39 33.77 -81.67
C GLU A 683 19.08 35.11 -81.99
N THR A 684 20.25 35.34 -81.39
CA THR A 684 21.05 36.54 -81.65
C THR A 684 21.56 36.57 -83.09
N ALA A 685 22.02 35.43 -83.60
CA ALA A 685 22.47 35.27 -84.97
C ALA A 685 21.31 35.44 -85.97
N LEU A 686 20.12 34.91 -85.67
CA LEU A 686 18.91 35.10 -86.48
C LEU A 686 18.54 36.59 -86.57
N ALA A 687 18.53 37.30 -85.44
CA ALA A 687 18.24 38.75 -85.43
C ALA A 687 19.27 39.55 -86.25
N ALA A 688 20.55 39.14 -86.22
CA ALA A 688 21.59 39.73 -87.06
C ALA A 688 21.39 39.43 -88.55
N ALA A 689 21.02 38.20 -88.91
CA ALA A 689 20.72 37.80 -90.28
C ALA A 689 19.49 38.55 -90.84
N GLU A 690 18.40 38.65 -90.07
CA GLU A 690 17.21 39.44 -90.46
C GLU A 690 17.56 40.93 -90.67
N LYS A 691 18.44 41.48 -89.82
CA LYS A 691 18.93 42.86 -89.97
C LYS A 691 19.80 43.02 -91.22
N ASP A 692 20.68 42.06 -91.52
CA ASP A 692 21.54 42.11 -92.72
C ASP A 692 20.72 41.99 -94.01
N ASP A 693 19.73 41.09 -94.06
CA ASP A 693 18.79 40.95 -95.17
C ASP A 693 17.98 42.24 -95.38
N ALA A 694 17.49 42.86 -94.32
CA ALA A 694 16.80 44.15 -94.38
C ALA A 694 17.72 45.28 -94.89
N ASN A 695 18.98 45.29 -94.43
CA ASN A 695 19.97 46.26 -94.89
C ASN A 695 20.32 46.06 -96.38
N GLN A 696 20.49 44.81 -96.82
CA GLN A 696 20.74 44.47 -98.21
C GLN A 696 19.54 44.83 -99.10
N ALA A 697 18.31 44.59 -98.64
CA ALA A 697 17.10 44.97 -99.37
C ALA A 697 17.00 46.50 -99.55
N ALA A 698 17.28 47.28 -98.51
CA ALA A 698 17.31 48.75 -98.58
C ALA A 698 18.41 49.25 -99.54
N ALA A 699 19.61 48.67 -99.47
CA ALA A 699 20.71 49.00 -100.36
C ALA A 699 20.41 48.63 -101.83
N ASN A 700 19.77 47.48 -102.07
CA ASN A 700 19.35 47.04 -103.39
C ASN A 700 18.29 47.96 -104.00
N ALA A 701 17.33 48.44 -103.20
CA ALA A 701 16.32 49.39 -103.65
C ALA A 701 16.95 50.69 -104.19
N VAL A 702 17.89 51.27 -103.43
CA VAL A 702 18.63 52.47 -103.86
C VAL A 702 19.55 52.16 -105.04
N THR A 703 20.22 51.01 -105.05
CA THR A 703 21.04 50.57 -106.18
C THR A 703 20.21 50.44 -107.46
N GLY A 704 18.97 49.97 -107.36
CA GLY A 704 18.01 49.95 -108.46
C GLY A 704 17.77 51.35 -109.03
N THR A 705 17.45 52.33 -108.17
CA THR A 705 17.26 53.74 -108.57
C THR A 705 18.50 54.32 -109.24
N ILE A 706 19.69 54.04 -108.72
CA ILE A 706 20.96 54.52 -109.31
C ILE A 706 21.21 53.86 -110.68
N ASN A 707 20.90 52.58 -110.82
CA ASN A 707 21.11 51.84 -112.07
C ASN A 707 20.17 52.31 -113.19
N GLU A 708 19.01 52.88 -112.86
CA GLU A 708 18.06 53.48 -113.81
C GLU A 708 18.55 54.81 -114.40
N LEU A 709 19.55 55.47 -113.80
CA LEU A 709 20.15 56.68 -114.37
C LEU A 709 20.73 56.39 -115.77
N PRO A 710 20.65 57.34 -116.73
CA PRO A 710 21.27 57.17 -118.03
C PRO A 710 22.79 56.98 -117.95
N ALA A 711 23.41 56.51 -119.04
CA ALA A 711 24.86 56.46 -119.14
C ALA A 711 25.45 57.88 -119.09
N ALA A 712 26.68 58.04 -118.59
CA ALA A 712 27.26 59.36 -118.34
C ALA A 712 27.35 60.22 -119.60
N GLU A 713 27.57 59.61 -120.76
CA GLU A 713 27.58 60.24 -122.08
C GLU A 713 26.21 60.73 -122.56
N ASP A 714 25.11 60.20 -122.00
CA ASP A 714 23.73 60.50 -122.39
C ASP A 714 23.04 61.48 -121.43
N ILE A 715 23.73 61.92 -120.37
CA ILE A 715 23.17 62.83 -119.36
C ILE A 715 22.91 64.22 -119.94
N THR A 716 21.71 64.72 -119.71
CA THR A 716 21.27 66.07 -120.07
C THR A 716 20.78 66.84 -118.84
N THR A 717 20.41 68.11 -119.03
CA THR A 717 19.81 68.91 -117.94
C THR A 717 18.41 68.42 -117.52
N GLU A 718 17.76 67.54 -118.29
CA GLU A 718 16.45 66.97 -117.95
C GLU A 718 16.55 65.88 -116.86
N ASP A 719 17.69 65.18 -116.76
CA ASP A 719 17.93 64.07 -115.82
C ASP A 719 18.24 64.55 -114.38
N LYS A 720 18.30 65.87 -114.17
CA LYS A 720 18.68 66.51 -112.90
C LYS A 720 17.85 66.02 -111.71
N ALA A 721 16.53 65.94 -111.89
CA ALA A 721 15.63 65.54 -110.82
C ALA A 721 15.87 64.09 -110.38
N ASP A 722 16.17 63.19 -111.32
CA ASP A 722 16.40 61.77 -111.07
C ASP A 722 17.77 61.53 -110.41
N ILE A 723 18.80 62.27 -110.84
CA ILE A 723 20.14 62.24 -110.20
C ILE A 723 20.06 62.78 -108.76
N GLU A 724 19.38 63.90 -108.53
CA GLU A 724 19.20 64.47 -107.18
C GLU A 724 18.37 63.53 -106.28
N ALA A 725 17.35 62.87 -106.83
CA ALA A 725 16.56 61.87 -106.11
C ALA A 725 17.39 60.64 -105.75
N ALA A 726 18.20 60.11 -106.67
CA ALA A 726 19.11 58.99 -106.42
C ALA A 726 20.15 59.33 -105.34
N ARG A 727 20.73 60.53 -105.38
CA ARG A 727 21.67 61.01 -104.33
C ARG A 727 20.99 61.18 -102.98
N LYS A 728 19.77 61.71 -102.95
CA LYS A 728 19.00 61.84 -101.71
C LYS A 728 18.69 60.46 -101.11
N ALA A 729 18.22 59.52 -101.92
CA ALA A 729 17.93 58.15 -101.50
C ALA A 729 19.19 57.45 -100.95
N TYR A 730 20.35 57.63 -101.59
CA TYR A 730 21.63 57.12 -101.09
C TYR A 730 22.05 57.74 -99.75
N ASN A 731 21.82 59.04 -99.53
CA ASN A 731 22.19 59.72 -98.29
C ASN A 731 21.30 59.33 -97.11
N GLU A 732 20.04 58.99 -97.36
CA GLU A 732 19.08 58.52 -96.35
C GLU A 732 19.37 57.10 -95.84
N LEU A 733 20.18 56.33 -96.56
CA LEU A 733 20.67 55.03 -96.07
C LEU A 733 21.52 55.19 -94.81
N THR A 734 21.41 54.21 -93.91
CA THR A 734 22.34 54.07 -92.77
C THR A 734 23.73 53.64 -93.25
N GLU A 735 24.75 53.78 -92.40
CA GLU A 735 26.12 53.39 -92.78
C GLU A 735 26.24 51.90 -93.13
N ASP A 736 25.54 51.02 -92.40
CA ASP A 736 25.48 49.57 -92.70
C ASP A 736 24.83 49.32 -94.07
N GLN A 737 23.76 50.04 -94.40
CA GLN A 737 23.09 49.94 -95.71
C GLN A 737 23.95 50.50 -96.84
N LYS A 738 24.61 51.65 -96.63
CA LYS A 738 25.54 52.24 -97.61
C LYS A 738 26.71 51.33 -97.91
N ALA A 739 27.20 50.58 -96.92
CA ALA A 739 28.27 49.61 -97.11
C ALA A 739 27.88 48.49 -98.10
N LYS A 740 26.59 48.16 -98.18
CA LYS A 740 26.03 47.14 -99.10
C LYS A 740 25.70 47.66 -100.51
N VAL A 741 25.68 48.98 -100.73
CA VAL A 741 25.56 49.56 -102.09
C VAL A 741 26.84 49.29 -102.86
N SER A 742 26.71 48.71 -104.06
CA SER A 742 27.88 48.28 -104.86
C SER A 742 28.77 49.45 -105.28
N ALA A 743 30.06 49.17 -105.46
CA ALA A 743 31.01 50.19 -105.90
C ALA A 743 30.67 50.73 -107.30
N GLU A 744 30.13 49.87 -108.15
CA GLU A 744 29.67 50.22 -109.50
C GLU A 744 28.51 51.21 -109.47
N ALA A 745 27.52 50.99 -108.59
CA ALA A 745 26.41 51.91 -108.42
C ALA A 745 26.89 53.27 -107.90
N LYS A 746 27.77 53.27 -106.88
CA LYS A 746 28.37 54.52 -106.37
C LYS A 746 29.11 55.30 -107.46
N ALA A 747 29.94 54.62 -108.24
CA ALA A 747 30.68 55.21 -109.34
C ALA A 747 29.74 55.74 -110.44
N LYS A 748 28.64 55.04 -110.73
CA LYS A 748 27.63 55.48 -111.68
C LYS A 748 26.93 56.76 -111.22
N LEU A 749 26.54 56.84 -109.95
CA LEU A 749 25.94 58.06 -109.37
C LEU A 749 26.90 59.26 -109.45
N GLU A 750 28.18 59.06 -109.08
CA GLU A 750 29.20 60.12 -109.16
C GLU A 750 29.47 60.57 -110.61
N ALA A 751 29.56 59.61 -111.55
CA ALA A 751 29.73 59.93 -112.97
C ALA A 751 28.54 60.70 -113.53
N ALA A 752 27.31 60.33 -113.15
CA ALA A 752 26.10 61.05 -113.56
C ALA A 752 26.09 62.49 -113.02
N GLU A 753 26.51 62.71 -111.77
CA GLU A 753 26.63 64.06 -111.19
C GLU A 753 27.70 64.92 -111.87
N ILE A 754 28.86 64.34 -112.18
CA ILE A 754 29.93 65.04 -112.91
C ILE A 754 29.48 65.39 -114.33
N ALA A 755 28.84 64.45 -115.03
CA ALA A 755 28.30 64.67 -116.37
C ALA A 755 27.22 65.77 -116.37
N LEU A 756 26.33 65.77 -115.38
CA LEU A 756 25.34 66.83 -115.19
C LEU A 756 26.01 68.19 -114.96
N ALA A 757 27.05 68.27 -114.11
CA ALA A 757 27.78 69.50 -113.85
C ALA A 757 28.51 70.04 -115.09
N GLU A 758 29.03 69.17 -115.95
CA GLU A 758 29.67 69.57 -117.21
C GLU A 758 28.64 69.98 -118.28
N ALA A 759 27.50 69.28 -118.35
CA ALA A 759 26.36 69.68 -119.19
C ALA A 759 25.85 71.08 -118.82
N GLU A 760 25.89 71.45 -117.54
CA GLU A 760 25.55 72.80 -117.07
C GLU A 760 26.62 73.87 -117.45
N LYS A 761 27.87 73.49 -117.78
CA LYS A 761 29.01 74.41 -117.95
C LYS A 761 29.24 74.91 -119.39
N ASN A 762 28.82 74.17 -120.42
CA ASN A 762 29.08 74.52 -121.84
C ASN A 762 28.10 75.57 -122.42
N VAL A 763 28.09 76.78 -121.84
CA VAL A 763 27.31 77.93 -122.32
C VAL A 763 28.20 79.08 -122.83
N ILE A 764 28.47 79.14 -124.14
CA ILE A 764 29.23 80.22 -124.80
C ILE A 764 28.29 81.37 -125.21
N LYS A 765 28.47 82.55 -124.61
CA LYS A 765 27.76 83.79 -124.96
C LYS A 765 28.18 84.29 -126.35
N GLY A 766 27.23 84.63 -127.20
CA GLY A 766 27.45 85.07 -128.58
C GLY A 766 27.43 83.95 -129.63
N ASP A 767 27.59 82.68 -129.21
CA ASP A 767 27.35 81.51 -130.06
C ASP A 767 25.88 81.11 -129.92
N VAL A 768 25.08 81.53 -130.90
CA VAL A 768 23.62 81.39 -130.84
C VAL A 768 23.11 80.21 -131.65
N ASN A 769 23.99 79.56 -132.38
CA ASN A 769 23.69 78.35 -133.13
C ASN A 769 24.22 77.09 -132.42
N PHE A 770 24.98 77.26 -131.33
CA PHE A 770 25.58 76.20 -130.50
C PHE A 770 26.64 75.38 -131.22
N ASP A 771 27.30 75.93 -132.23
CA ASP A 771 28.37 75.27 -132.99
C ASP A 771 29.74 75.37 -132.30
N GLY A 772 29.79 76.01 -131.13
CA GLY A 772 30.98 76.21 -130.31
C GLY A 772 31.86 77.36 -130.78
N LYS A 773 31.46 78.13 -131.82
CA LYS A 773 32.28 79.17 -132.44
C LYS A 773 31.47 80.43 -132.74
N ILE A 774 31.80 81.55 -132.11
CA ILE A 774 31.17 82.84 -132.42
C ILE A 774 31.64 83.34 -133.79
N ASN A 775 30.79 83.21 -134.81
CA ASN A 775 31.13 83.53 -136.19
C ASN A 775 30.02 84.32 -136.91
N VAL A 776 30.21 84.62 -138.21
CA VAL A 776 29.26 85.44 -138.97
C VAL A 776 27.86 84.83 -139.04
N THR A 777 27.77 83.51 -138.94
CA THR A 777 26.49 82.78 -138.94
C THR A 777 25.66 83.13 -137.70
N ASP A 778 26.31 83.35 -136.55
CA ASP A 778 25.66 83.80 -135.31
C ASP A 778 25.13 85.22 -135.45
N VAL A 779 25.95 86.12 -136.02
CA VAL A 779 25.52 87.49 -136.32
C VAL A 779 24.30 87.50 -137.23
N ILE A 780 24.25 86.63 -138.24
CA ILE A 780 23.12 86.51 -139.16
C ILE A 780 21.87 86.03 -138.41
N LYS A 781 21.99 85.05 -137.50
CA LYS A 781 20.86 84.56 -136.70
C LYS A 781 20.30 85.64 -135.77
N VAL A 782 21.17 86.37 -135.05
CA VAL A 782 20.72 87.49 -134.20
C VAL A 782 20.11 88.61 -135.06
N ALA A 783 20.70 88.92 -136.21
CA ALA A 783 20.17 89.92 -137.13
C ALA A 783 18.83 89.52 -137.76
N ALA A 784 18.60 88.23 -138.00
CA ALA A 784 17.32 87.73 -138.44
C ALA A 784 16.26 87.94 -137.35
N HIS A 785 16.56 87.53 -136.10
CA HIS A 785 15.66 87.69 -134.97
C HIS A 785 15.27 89.15 -134.72
N VAL A 786 16.23 90.08 -134.75
CA VAL A 786 15.96 91.53 -134.59
C VAL A 786 15.13 92.09 -135.74
N LYS A 787 15.21 91.50 -136.94
CA LYS A 787 14.34 91.84 -138.09
C LYS A 787 12.97 91.13 -138.04
N GLY A 788 12.68 90.41 -136.96
CA GLY A 788 11.44 89.65 -136.78
C GLY A 788 11.33 88.39 -137.64
N LYS A 789 12.44 87.91 -138.20
CA LYS A 789 12.49 86.69 -139.03
C LYS A 789 13.28 85.60 -138.32
N ASN A 790 12.77 84.37 -138.27
CA ASN A 790 13.39 83.23 -137.55
C ASN A 790 13.67 83.54 -136.06
N LEU A 791 12.59 83.65 -135.28
CA LEU A 791 12.67 83.96 -133.85
C LEU A 791 13.47 82.88 -133.09
N MET A 792 14.41 83.32 -132.28
CA MET A 792 15.32 82.48 -131.51
C MET A 792 14.62 81.90 -130.26
N THR A 793 15.03 80.72 -129.80
CA THR A 793 14.53 80.12 -128.54
C THR A 793 14.99 80.92 -127.32
N LYS A 794 14.39 80.70 -126.15
CA LYS A 794 14.81 81.39 -124.90
C LYS A 794 16.30 81.15 -124.58
N GLU A 795 16.78 79.93 -124.84
CA GLU A 795 18.19 79.54 -124.72
C GLU A 795 19.10 80.36 -125.65
N GLN A 796 18.70 80.46 -126.93
CA GLN A 796 19.42 81.23 -127.95
C GLN A 796 19.38 82.73 -127.68
N GLN A 797 18.28 83.25 -127.15
CA GLN A 797 18.17 84.65 -126.74
C GLN A 797 19.11 84.97 -125.58
N LYS A 798 19.22 84.09 -124.56
CA LYS A 798 20.19 84.28 -123.46
C LYS A 798 21.64 84.37 -123.96
N ARG A 799 21.98 83.61 -125.01
CA ARG A 799 23.30 83.65 -125.66
C ARG A 799 23.47 84.85 -126.58
N ALA A 800 22.40 85.29 -127.24
CA ALA A 800 22.39 86.46 -128.12
C ALA A 800 22.52 87.78 -127.35
N ASP A 801 22.03 87.85 -126.10
CA ASP A 801 22.20 89.01 -125.22
C ASP A 801 23.62 89.05 -124.67
N VAL A 802 24.54 89.56 -125.49
CA VAL A 802 25.96 89.66 -125.15
C VAL A 802 26.28 90.94 -124.38
N ASN A 803 25.35 91.89 -124.32
CA ASN A 803 25.51 93.12 -123.54
C ASN A 803 24.87 93.05 -122.14
N HIS A 804 24.03 92.04 -121.89
CA HIS A 804 23.32 91.78 -120.63
C HIS A 804 22.27 92.85 -120.26
N ASP A 805 21.68 93.52 -121.25
CA ASP A 805 20.61 94.50 -121.06
C ASP A 805 19.21 93.86 -121.09
N GLY A 806 19.13 92.56 -121.31
CA GLY A 806 17.90 91.77 -121.38
C GLY A 806 17.12 91.93 -122.68
N LYS A 807 17.65 92.63 -123.69
CA LYS A 807 16.96 92.93 -124.96
C LYS A 807 17.85 92.62 -126.15
N ILE A 808 17.44 91.66 -126.99
CA ILE A 808 18.19 91.35 -128.22
C ILE A 808 17.96 92.45 -129.26
N ASN A 809 18.96 93.28 -129.49
CA ASN A 809 18.84 94.41 -130.40
C ASN A 809 20.11 94.65 -131.24
N ILE A 810 20.13 95.77 -131.99
CA ILE A 810 21.26 96.12 -132.87
C ILE A 810 22.59 96.21 -132.12
N SER A 811 22.54 96.53 -130.82
CA SER A 811 23.72 96.62 -129.95
C SER A 811 24.40 95.27 -129.78
N ASP A 812 23.63 94.19 -129.60
CA ASP A 812 24.14 92.82 -129.49
C ASP A 812 24.71 92.33 -130.81
N ILE A 813 23.99 92.57 -131.90
CA ILE A 813 24.49 92.27 -133.25
C ILE A 813 25.83 92.97 -133.48
N THR A 814 25.95 94.23 -133.07
CA THR A 814 27.18 95.00 -133.23
C THR A 814 28.32 94.43 -132.39
N LYS A 815 28.07 93.98 -131.17
CA LYS A 815 29.08 93.36 -130.30
C LYS A 815 29.51 91.98 -130.80
N ILE A 816 28.58 91.13 -131.22
CA ILE A 816 28.88 89.83 -131.83
C ILE A 816 29.67 90.06 -133.13
N ALA A 817 29.23 90.99 -133.99
CA ALA A 817 29.95 91.32 -135.22
C ALA A 817 31.35 91.93 -134.96
N ALA A 818 31.53 92.68 -133.85
CA ALA A 818 32.83 93.21 -133.46
C ALA A 818 33.79 92.10 -132.99
N HIS A 819 33.28 91.07 -132.29
CA HIS A 819 34.05 89.89 -131.92
C HIS A 819 34.44 89.08 -133.17
N VAL A 820 33.48 88.81 -134.07
CA VAL A 820 33.74 88.08 -135.32
C VAL A 820 34.77 88.80 -136.22
N LYS A 821 34.78 90.14 -136.22
CA LYS A 821 35.77 90.94 -136.96
C LYS A 821 37.10 91.15 -136.22
N GLY A 822 37.28 90.55 -135.04
CA GLY A 822 38.49 90.68 -134.22
C GLY A 822 38.74 92.09 -133.67
N LYS A 823 37.73 92.98 -133.70
CA LYS A 823 37.88 94.37 -133.24
C LYS A 823 37.68 94.52 -131.73
N LYS A 824 36.84 93.68 -131.13
CA LYS A 824 36.64 93.61 -129.67
C LYS A 824 36.06 92.25 -129.31
N LEU A 825 36.80 91.44 -128.56
CA LEU A 825 36.34 90.11 -128.15
C LEU A 825 35.26 90.24 -127.08
N LEU A 826 34.13 89.56 -127.29
CA LEU A 826 33.22 89.16 -126.23
C LEU A 826 33.95 88.30 -125.18
N THR A 827 33.74 88.62 -123.91
CA THR A 827 34.22 87.88 -122.73
C THR A 827 33.07 87.18 -122.05
#